data_AF-A0A0T6AYT2-F1
#
_entry.id   AF-A0A0T6AYT2-F1
#
_cell.length_a   1.000
_cell.length_b   1.000
_cell.length_c   1.000
_cell.angle_alpha   90.00
_cell.angle_beta   90.00
_cell.angle_gamma   90.00
#
_symmetry.space_group_name_H-M   'P 1'
#
loop_
_entity.id
_entity.type
_entity.pdbx_description
1 polymer ?
#
loop_
_entity_poly.entity_id
_entity_poly.type
_entity_poly.pdbx_seq_one_letter_code
_entity_poly.pdbx_strand_id
1 'polypeptide(L)'
;MDNNLNELSAMDKCLHLPDLFLKGDDIQKLSIIQALPQLVRIDQQATFSRIVPKIQQELPKASSEFQVTTSQIFRVLIEKELPVNLLGAVIQGVDSRDPVVSAAWMDTLLSVIPLLNENVVKNEIIPLIMIKSQLNQPVIQRVAGCRIIGKIAIHKALKPTDIKKDILPFVHSLCQDCSIEVRAVMCMQLPFVAEGMGIGVVKTQLLPCFVELASDNAPLVREAAVLTLVNLFPYIERELIESTIIPLIKKLCEKCMPEDNISSIIASQYGAILEHIMPCLSNDDKMWFLTYYRILAKTGFETRPGGMQTVDASKDVVCRENCASNLPAVAKFVNAMIPQHMDVLYSIFRDLAGDPCYIVRRAVAGCIHEIAKILGAQNRMLKADFVRLLRDDAEDVLQMLVPNLKSTLMLLAQFGFLSKDRTDQTTMEISRAVLKCQIELAKGYNWRLLATFIEQLECLPFCMPSDFIHQHFTPIILGSAANGRVKPVRYQAIRTLLIFLRYNRKDNQQKWLRDALVNQFCYSESCYTRQIYVKLCLYALEVFSSKYFKEYFFQPLLCLAEDAISNVRYSFIGILPNLKLLTLLPPMDTKYKVILQDAITKLETKEKEKYVMQHLKNTLRDVQLVSLIGNKEFQQRDMAKQEQEAAFNSPTPEKQIATITAHSPMKPKVNAAASGRPGRRPSLTRSAPASKTTTPSPSTTIDMNFLKQHFYIDAGVNLSTTVLRANNEHTINDKPDDANLTQPPTLERRSTSPATTLTPRNVAATTNTAGSIAPHPTVINVIRITDDISEENIAPNMTDDVKVNLRRKRVNGKGKGLSDCADVWLLPAAAANRSKAAKRHSSAFTSFVYLTAADGRKGSGNGRRQSEKRRSLNIAAHGGKWEPSKIPICVKKRESLILAVPTDRPASDRTVTDDATLADVSSLSIRNDDGPNNEDDHDAERQRHQRQNLPGIEGITMKMSNLPIAIRLVQ
;
A
#
# COMPACT_ATOMS: atom_id res chain seq x y z
N MET A 1 -16.43 46.29 3.51
CA MET A 1 -17.87 46.23 3.17
C MET A 1 -18.14 44.84 2.63
N ASP A 2 -18.52 43.89 3.49
CA ASP A 2 -18.23 42.48 3.22
C ASP A 2 -19.51 41.63 3.19
N ASN A 3 -19.55 40.73 2.19
CA ASN A 3 -20.49 39.61 1.92
C ASN A 3 -21.48 39.75 0.74
N ASN A 4 -21.98 40.92 0.34
CA ASN A 4 -23.14 41.00 -0.57
C ASN A 4 -22.84 40.91 -2.08
N LEU A 5 -21.65 40.43 -2.48
CA LEU A 5 -21.32 40.08 -3.88
C LEU A 5 -22.23 38.99 -4.49
N ASN A 6 -23.01 38.29 -3.67
CA ASN A 6 -23.98 37.29 -4.12
C ASN A 6 -25.31 37.89 -4.59
N GLU A 7 -25.72 39.07 -4.11
CA GLU A 7 -27.09 39.61 -4.29
C GLU A 7 -27.29 40.41 -5.59
N LEU A 8 -26.23 41.01 -6.13
CA LEU A 8 -26.26 41.69 -7.44
C LEU A 8 -26.65 40.74 -8.58
N SER A 9 -27.27 41.24 -9.66
CA SER A 9 -27.57 40.40 -10.83
C SER A 9 -26.30 40.05 -11.63
N ALA A 10 -26.44 39.19 -12.63
CA ALA A 10 -25.36 38.87 -13.56
C ALA A 10 -24.79 40.11 -14.27
N MET A 11 -25.66 41.02 -14.73
CA MET A 11 -25.23 42.24 -15.42
C MET A 11 -24.61 43.27 -14.46
N ASP A 12 -25.19 43.46 -13.27
CA ASP A 12 -24.70 44.48 -12.32
C ASP A 12 -23.27 44.18 -11.86
N LYS A 13 -22.93 42.89 -11.71
CA LYS A 13 -21.55 42.45 -11.46
C LYS A 13 -20.63 42.86 -12.63
N CYS A 14 -21.02 42.60 -13.87
CA CYS A 14 -20.23 42.99 -15.05
C CYS A 14 -20.25 44.51 -15.38
N LEU A 15 -21.03 45.31 -14.65
CA LEU A 15 -21.02 46.77 -14.70
C LEU A 15 -20.17 47.39 -13.58
N HIS A 16 -20.31 46.93 -12.33
CA HIS A 16 -19.62 47.51 -11.18
C HIS A 16 -18.27 46.89 -10.85
N LEU A 17 -18.01 45.62 -11.19
CA LEU A 17 -16.72 44.97 -10.91
C LEU A 17 -15.50 45.64 -11.58
N PRO A 18 -15.55 46.15 -12.83
CA PRO A 18 -14.41 46.87 -13.42
C PRO A 18 -14.01 48.12 -12.64
N ASP A 19 -15.00 48.86 -12.11
CA ASP A 19 -14.80 50.07 -11.31
C ASP A 19 -14.29 49.75 -9.90
N LEU A 20 -14.84 48.69 -9.28
CA LEU A 20 -14.35 48.14 -8.01
C LEU A 20 -12.93 47.58 -8.14
N PHE A 21 -12.56 47.02 -9.29
CA PHE A 21 -11.21 46.52 -9.55
C PHE A 21 -10.17 47.65 -9.67
N LEU A 22 -10.57 48.82 -10.19
CA LEU A 22 -9.69 49.99 -10.30
C LEU A 22 -9.58 50.80 -8.99
N LYS A 23 -10.64 50.80 -8.16
CA LYS A 23 -10.75 51.67 -6.97
C LYS A 23 -10.66 50.93 -5.63
N GLY A 24 -10.78 49.61 -5.63
CA GLY A 24 -10.75 48.76 -4.44
C GLY A 24 -9.33 48.45 -3.96
N ASP A 25 -9.25 47.92 -2.73
CA ASP A 25 -8.00 47.42 -2.14
C ASP A 25 -7.54 46.09 -2.77
N ASP A 26 -6.30 45.68 -2.48
CA ASP A 26 -5.72 44.44 -3.02
C ASP A 26 -6.52 43.17 -2.63
N ILE A 27 -7.21 43.15 -1.48
CA ILE A 27 -8.05 42.01 -1.06
C ILE A 27 -9.29 41.92 -1.95
N GLN A 28 -9.90 43.07 -2.27
CA GLN A 28 -11.02 43.16 -3.21
C GLN A 28 -10.58 42.76 -4.62
N LYS A 29 -9.42 43.25 -5.11
CA LYS A 29 -8.85 42.86 -6.42
C LYS A 29 -8.58 41.34 -6.49
N LEU A 30 -7.94 40.77 -5.47
CA LEU A 30 -7.67 39.34 -5.35
C LEU A 30 -8.97 38.51 -5.37
N SER A 31 -10.01 38.95 -4.66
CA SER A 31 -11.32 38.29 -4.66
C SER A 31 -11.96 38.27 -6.06
N ILE A 32 -11.78 39.32 -6.86
CA ILE A 32 -12.30 39.39 -8.24
C ILE A 32 -11.53 38.43 -9.17
N ILE A 33 -10.19 38.40 -9.09
CA ILE A 33 -9.36 37.46 -9.86
C ILE A 33 -9.72 36.00 -9.53
N GLN A 34 -9.92 35.68 -8.25
CA GLN A 34 -10.29 34.33 -7.81
C GLN A 34 -11.74 33.95 -8.17
N ALA A 35 -12.62 34.94 -8.38
CA ALA A 35 -13.97 34.73 -8.88
C ALA A 35 -14.05 34.58 -10.42
N LEU A 36 -13.01 35.00 -11.15
CA LEU A 36 -12.98 35.06 -12.62
C LEU A 36 -13.43 33.75 -13.33
N PRO A 37 -13.07 32.54 -12.89
CA PRO A 37 -13.56 31.29 -13.50
C PRO A 37 -15.06 31.01 -13.32
N GLN A 38 -15.75 31.75 -12.43
CA GLN A 38 -17.22 31.76 -12.35
C GLN A 38 -17.82 32.94 -13.11
N LEU A 39 -17.16 34.11 -13.15
CA LEU A 39 -17.61 35.26 -13.95
C LEU A 39 -17.68 34.90 -15.45
N VAL A 40 -16.67 34.18 -15.97
CA VAL A 40 -16.66 33.63 -17.34
C VAL A 40 -17.84 32.67 -17.62
N ARG A 41 -18.37 31.99 -16.59
CA ARG A 41 -19.56 31.11 -16.71
C ARG A 41 -20.89 31.85 -16.65
N ILE A 42 -20.87 33.10 -16.18
CA ILE A 42 -22.05 33.96 -16.03
C ILE A 42 -22.19 34.84 -17.27
N ASP A 43 -21.12 35.53 -17.65
CA ASP A 43 -21.01 36.30 -18.89
C ASP A 43 -19.56 36.28 -19.38
N GLN A 44 -19.28 35.43 -20.37
CA GLN A 44 -17.98 35.30 -21.00
C GLN A 44 -17.56 36.58 -21.73
N GLN A 45 -18.50 37.22 -22.45
CA GLN A 45 -18.21 38.36 -23.32
C GLN A 45 -17.92 39.63 -22.52
N ALA A 46 -18.72 39.93 -21.49
CA ALA A 46 -18.46 41.06 -20.60
C ALA A 46 -17.23 40.84 -19.73
N THR A 47 -16.98 39.61 -19.26
CA THR A 47 -15.76 39.30 -18.49
C THR A 47 -14.49 39.54 -19.31
N PHE A 48 -14.46 39.11 -20.57
CA PHE A 48 -13.29 39.30 -21.44
C PHE A 48 -13.14 40.71 -22.02
N SER A 49 -14.24 41.42 -22.27
CA SER A 49 -14.17 42.80 -22.78
C SER A 49 -13.95 43.86 -21.70
N ARG A 50 -14.31 43.59 -20.42
CA ARG A 50 -14.28 44.60 -19.34
C ARG A 50 -13.36 44.27 -18.17
N ILE A 51 -13.26 43.01 -17.77
CA ILE A 51 -12.55 42.62 -16.52
C ILE A 51 -11.11 42.19 -16.83
N VAL A 52 -10.90 41.29 -17.79
CA VAL A 52 -9.55 40.80 -18.13
C VAL A 52 -8.58 41.92 -18.57
N PRO A 53 -8.98 42.90 -19.42
CA PRO A 53 -8.10 44.00 -19.80
C PRO A 53 -7.72 44.89 -18.60
N LYS A 54 -8.55 44.93 -17.55
CA LYS A 54 -8.24 45.66 -16.31
C LYS A 54 -7.27 44.91 -15.42
N ILE A 55 -7.38 43.57 -15.34
CA ILE A 55 -6.34 42.73 -14.73
C ILE A 55 -5.00 42.93 -15.45
N GLN A 56 -4.99 42.91 -16.78
CA GLN A 56 -3.78 43.14 -17.59
C GLN A 56 -3.19 44.55 -17.44
N GLN A 57 -4.03 45.60 -17.26
CA GLN A 57 -3.57 46.97 -17.02
C GLN A 57 -2.92 47.16 -15.64
N GLU A 58 -3.39 46.45 -14.61
CA GLU A 58 -2.83 46.52 -13.25
C GLU A 58 -1.55 45.70 -13.07
N LEU A 59 -1.39 44.59 -13.81
CA LEU A 59 -0.27 43.63 -13.65
C LEU A 59 1.13 44.26 -13.48
N PRO A 60 1.57 45.24 -14.28
CA PRO A 60 2.92 45.82 -14.17
C PRO A 60 3.18 46.61 -12.87
N LYS A 61 2.14 46.89 -12.08
CA LYS A 61 2.22 47.61 -10.78
C LYS A 61 1.71 46.76 -9.61
N ALA A 62 1.27 45.54 -9.87
CA ALA A 62 0.56 44.72 -8.90
C ALA A 62 1.50 43.96 -7.95
N SER A 63 1.03 43.75 -6.72
CA SER A 63 1.71 43.01 -5.67
C SER A 63 1.98 41.54 -6.04
N SER A 64 2.99 40.93 -5.41
CA SER A 64 3.40 39.55 -5.74
C SER A 64 2.27 38.53 -5.55
N GLU A 65 1.43 38.69 -4.52
CA GLU A 65 0.25 37.83 -4.31
C GLU A 65 -0.79 37.97 -5.44
N PHE A 66 -1.04 39.20 -5.93
CA PHE A 66 -1.89 39.45 -7.09
C PHE A 66 -1.34 38.74 -8.33
N GLN A 67 -0.04 38.84 -8.60
CA GLN A 67 0.56 38.24 -9.79
C GLN A 67 0.57 36.71 -9.72
N VAL A 68 0.94 36.12 -8.59
CA VAL A 68 0.91 34.67 -8.35
C VAL A 68 -0.53 34.12 -8.42
N THR A 69 -1.52 34.87 -7.94
CA THR A 69 -2.94 34.50 -8.09
C THR A 69 -3.40 34.63 -9.54
N THR A 70 -2.97 35.67 -10.25
CA THR A 70 -3.36 35.92 -11.65
C THR A 70 -2.79 34.87 -12.59
N SER A 71 -1.54 34.43 -12.41
CA SER A 71 -0.91 33.42 -13.25
C SER A 71 -1.67 32.08 -13.17
N GLN A 72 -2.00 31.62 -11.97
CA GLN A 72 -2.81 30.42 -11.72
C GLN A 72 -4.19 30.50 -12.39
N ILE A 73 -4.82 31.68 -12.37
CA ILE A 73 -6.13 31.89 -13.00
C ILE A 73 -6.02 31.98 -14.53
N PHE A 74 -5.01 32.67 -15.07
CA PHE A 74 -4.76 32.76 -16.51
C PHE A 74 -4.46 31.38 -17.09
N ARG A 75 -3.66 30.56 -16.40
CA ARG A 75 -3.46 29.13 -16.72
C ARG A 75 -4.80 28.42 -16.90
N VAL A 76 -5.69 28.52 -15.91
CA VAL A 76 -7.02 27.89 -15.89
C VAL A 76 -8.00 28.49 -16.92
N LEU A 77 -7.69 29.64 -17.54
CA LEU A 77 -8.43 30.17 -18.70
C LEU A 77 -7.87 29.62 -20.03
N ILE A 78 -6.54 29.55 -20.17
CA ILE A 78 -5.88 29.03 -21.38
C ILE A 78 -6.10 27.51 -21.50
N GLU A 79 -6.09 26.76 -20.39
CA GLU A 79 -6.48 25.34 -20.30
C GLU A 79 -7.94 25.05 -20.69
N LYS A 80 -8.74 26.08 -21.02
CA LYS A 80 -10.11 25.97 -21.55
C LYS A 80 -10.27 26.49 -22.98
N GLU A 81 -9.16 26.76 -23.67
CA GLU A 81 -9.14 27.23 -25.06
C GLU A 81 -9.97 28.52 -25.28
N LEU A 82 -10.05 29.36 -24.24
CA LEU A 82 -10.86 30.58 -24.26
C LEU A 82 -10.20 31.67 -25.12
N PRO A 83 -10.97 32.37 -25.99
CA PRO A 83 -10.43 33.25 -27.04
C PRO A 83 -9.95 34.61 -26.50
N VAL A 84 -8.87 34.60 -25.71
CA VAL A 84 -8.27 35.80 -25.10
C VAL A 84 -6.75 35.72 -25.23
N ASN A 85 -6.11 36.75 -25.79
CA ASN A 85 -4.66 36.82 -25.80
C ASN A 85 -4.11 37.14 -24.39
N LEU A 86 -3.78 36.08 -23.67
CA LEU A 86 -3.13 36.13 -22.35
C LEU A 86 -1.63 35.84 -22.41
N LEU A 87 -1.11 35.34 -23.55
CA LEU A 87 0.27 34.84 -23.63
C LEU A 87 1.31 35.96 -23.44
N GLY A 88 1.09 37.15 -24.02
CA GLY A 88 2.00 38.28 -23.82
C GLY A 88 2.15 38.67 -22.34
N ALA A 89 1.08 38.57 -21.54
CA ALA A 89 1.13 38.81 -20.09
C ALA A 89 1.83 37.67 -19.33
N VAL A 90 1.69 36.41 -19.79
CA VAL A 90 2.43 35.27 -19.24
C VAL A 90 3.93 35.42 -19.50
N ILE A 91 4.33 35.78 -20.72
CA ILE A 91 5.74 36.00 -21.10
C ILE A 91 6.33 37.17 -20.29
N GLN A 92 5.65 38.32 -20.24
CA GLN A 92 6.06 39.47 -19.42
C GLN A 92 6.22 39.09 -17.93
N GLY A 93 5.35 38.23 -17.41
CA GLY A 93 5.42 37.75 -16.03
C GLY A 93 6.64 36.88 -15.72
N VAL A 94 7.14 36.09 -16.69
CA VAL A 94 8.39 35.33 -16.55
C VAL A 94 9.61 36.27 -16.44
N ASP A 95 9.55 37.46 -17.05
CA ASP A 95 10.59 38.49 -16.97
C ASP A 95 10.52 39.36 -15.68
N SER A 96 9.67 38.98 -14.72
CA SER A 96 9.64 39.62 -13.41
C SER A 96 10.99 39.51 -12.67
N ARG A 97 11.35 40.57 -11.95
CA ARG A 97 12.53 40.62 -11.06
C ARG A 97 12.29 39.96 -9.70
N ASP A 98 11.03 39.69 -9.35
CA ASP A 98 10.65 38.91 -8.17
C ASP A 98 10.70 37.41 -8.55
N PRO A 99 11.57 36.59 -7.91
CA PRO A 99 11.71 35.17 -8.25
C PRO A 99 10.44 34.35 -8.01
N VAL A 100 9.63 34.70 -7.01
CA VAL A 100 8.37 33.98 -6.69
C VAL A 100 7.33 34.25 -7.77
N VAL A 101 7.24 35.50 -8.24
CA VAL A 101 6.39 35.90 -9.35
C VAL A 101 6.86 35.27 -10.66
N SER A 102 8.15 35.37 -10.99
CA SER A 102 8.74 34.77 -12.19
C SER A 102 8.50 33.26 -12.22
N ALA A 103 8.73 32.53 -11.11
CA ALA A 103 8.47 31.10 -11.00
C ALA A 103 6.98 30.75 -11.22
N ALA A 104 6.05 31.53 -10.65
CA ALA A 104 4.61 31.28 -10.81
C ALA A 104 4.11 31.55 -12.25
N TRP A 105 4.69 32.52 -12.95
CA TRP A 105 4.45 32.72 -14.38
C TRP A 105 5.16 31.68 -15.25
N MET A 106 6.32 31.18 -14.82
CA MET A 106 7.07 30.15 -15.53
C MET A 106 6.36 28.79 -15.48
N ASP A 107 5.86 28.37 -14.30
CA ASP A 107 5.00 27.18 -14.18
C ASP A 107 3.69 27.34 -14.97
N THR A 108 3.21 28.57 -15.14
CA THR A 108 2.07 28.87 -16.03
C THR A 108 2.45 28.68 -17.51
N LEU A 109 3.55 29.28 -17.97
CA LEU A 109 4.05 29.16 -19.35
C LEU A 109 4.28 27.69 -19.74
N LEU A 110 4.98 26.93 -18.90
CA LEU A 110 5.26 25.51 -19.11
C LEU A 110 3.99 24.64 -19.15
N SER A 111 2.91 25.07 -18.51
CA SER A 111 1.62 24.38 -18.53
C SER A 111 0.80 24.67 -19.79
N VAL A 112 0.97 25.86 -20.38
CA VAL A 112 0.19 26.28 -21.56
C VAL A 112 0.89 26.02 -22.89
N ILE A 113 2.22 25.87 -22.93
CA ILE A 113 2.98 25.52 -24.14
C ILE A 113 2.35 24.36 -24.95
N PRO A 114 1.92 23.22 -24.37
CA PRO A 114 1.28 22.12 -25.10
C PRO A 114 -0.06 22.43 -25.82
N LEU A 115 -0.65 23.59 -25.52
CA LEU A 115 -1.92 24.07 -26.06
C LEU A 115 -1.72 25.10 -27.19
N LEU A 116 -0.51 25.59 -27.40
CA LEU A 116 -0.22 26.64 -28.37
C LEU A 116 -0.25 26.09 -29.81
N ASN A 117 -0.66 26.93 -30.77
CA ASN A 117 -0.63 26.60 -32.18
C ASN A 117 0.78 26.77 -32.78
N GLU A 118 1.01 26.21 -33.97
CA GLU A 118 2.31 26.24 -34.64
C GLU A 118 2.87 27.65 -34.84
N ASN A 119 2.03 28.61 -35.22
CA ASN A 119 2.43 30.00 -35.47
C ASN A 119 2.93 30.67 -34.20
N VAL A 120 2.23 30.50 -33.08
CA VAL A 120 2.63 31.05 -31.77
C VAL A 120 3.92 30.37 -31.26
N VAL A 121 4.03 29.05 -31.43
CA VAL A 121 5.26 28.32 -31.07
C VAL A 121 6.47 28.83 -31.86
N LYS A 122 6.35 28.96 -33.18
CA LYS A 122 7.47 29.34 -34.05
C LYS A 122 7.79 30.84 -34.01
N ASN A 123 6.81 31.72 -33.81
CA ASN A 123 7.00 33.18 -33.88
C ASN A 123 7.11 33.88 -32.50
N GLU A 124 6.65 33.25 -31.40
CA GLU A 124 6.76 33.84 -30.05
C GLU A 124 7.66 32.99 -29.14
N ILE A 125 7.43 31.67 -29.07
CA ILE A 125 8.16 30.82 -28.09
C ILE A 125 9.60 30.53 -28.51
N ILE A 126 9.89 30.22 -29.78
CA ILE A 126 11.27 30.00 -30.24
C ILE A 126 12.13 31.28 -30.11
N PRO A 127 11.67 32.49 -30.50
CA PRO A 127 12.38 33.73 -30.21
C PRO A 127 12.58 33.99 -28.71
N LEU A 128 11.63 33.62 -27.85
CA LEU A 128 11.78 33.74 -26.40
C LEU A 128 12.91 32.83 -25.86
N ILE A 129 13.05 31.61 -26.39
CA ILE A 129 14.21 30.73 -26.10
C ILE A 129 15.50 31.41 -26.56
N MET A 130 15.55 31.88 -27.81
CA MET A 130 16.73 32.54 -28.37
C MET A 130 17.18 33.76 -27.55
N ILE A 131 16.26 34.53 -26.99
CA ILE A 131 16.59 35.64 -26.08
C ILE A 131 17.11 35.11 -24.75
N LYS A 132 16.36 34.22 -24.10
CA LYS A 132 16.66 33.71 -22.75
C LYS A 132 17.95 32.89 -22.66
N SER A 133 18.33 32.20 -23.73
CA SER A 133 19.50 31.30 -23.77
C SER A 133 20.83 32.01 -24.08
N GLN A 134 20.86 33.32 -24.29
CA GLN A 134 22.12 34.05 -24.53
C GLN A 134 22.97 34.15 -23.26
N LEU A 135 24.28 34.00 -23.40
CA LEU A 135 25.25 34.10 -22.30
C LEU A 135 25.27 35.47 -21.58
N ASN A 136 24.73 36.52 -22.22
CA ASN A 136 24.57 37.85 -21.63
C ASN A 136 23.37 37.96 -20.64
N GLN A 137 22.47 36.98 -20.62
CA GLN A 137 21.31 36.97 -19.73
C GLN A 137 21.69 36.48 -18.32
N PRO A 138 20.96 36.93 -17.27
CA PRO A 138 21.09 36.37 -15.93
C PRO A 138 20.89 34.85 -15.89
N VAL A 139 21.56 34.16 -14.96
CA VAL A 139 21.52 32.69 -14.82
C VAL A 139 20.07 32.15 -14.78
N ILE A 140 19.20 32.76 -13.96
CA ILE A 140 17.79 32.39 -13.85
C ILE A 140 17.01 32.49 -15.17
N GLN A 141 17.38 33.40 -16.08
CA GLN A 141 16.78 33.50 -17.41
C GLN A 141 17.28 32.39 -18.34
N ARG A 142 18.56 32.02 -18.27
CA ARG A 142 19.12 30.88 -19.03
C ARG A 142 18.51 29.55 -18.57
N VAL A 143 18.34 29.38 -17.25
CA VAL A 143 17.58 28.28 -16.60
C VAL A 143 16.11 28.24 -17.07
N ALA A 144 15.44 29.39 -17.17
CA ALA A 144 14.11 29.46 -17.77
C ALA A 144 14.14 29.03 -19.24
N GLY A 145 15.14 29.47 -20.03
CA GLY A 145 15.39 29.01 -21.39
C GLY A 145 15.47 27.48 -21.51
N CYS A 146 16.27 26.83 -20.66
CA CYS A 146 16.34 25.37 -20.56
C CYS A 146 14.95 24.76 -20.31
N ARG A 147 14.22 25.24 -19.30
CA ARG A 147 12.88 24.72 -18.96
C ARG A 147 11.88 24.87 -20.12
N ILE A 148 11.94 25.95 -20.91
CA ILE A 148 11.12 26.11 -22.13
C ILE A 148 11.54 25.09 -23.20
N ILE A 149 12.84 24.91 -23.45
CA ILE A 149 13.38 23.92 -24.41
C ILE A 149 12.83 22.51 -24.12
N GLY A 150 12.84 22.09 -22.85
CA GLY A 150 12.30 20.80 -22.43
C GLY A 150 10.80 20.60 -22.70
N LYS A 151 10.01 21.69 -22.77
CA LYS A 151 8.58 21.62 -23.16
C LYS A 151 8.30 21.84 -24.64
N ILE A 152 9.16 22.57 -25.35
CA ILE A 152 8.98 22.79 -26.78
C ILE A 152 9.45 21.60 -27.62
N ALA A 153 10.45 20.84 -27.16
CA ALA A 153 10.98 19.69 -27.89
C ALA A 153 9.94 18.57 -28.11
N ILE A 154 9.04 18.35 -27.15
CA ILE A 154 7.94 17.38 -27.25
C ILE A 154 6.64 18.00 -27.82
N HIS A 155 6.72 19.19 -28.43
CA HIS A 155 5.53 19.89 -28.89
C HIS A 155 5.06 19.39 -30.25
N LYS A 156 3.80 18.92 -30.32
CA LYS A 156 3.11 18.37 -31.51
C LYS A 156 3.17 19.20 -32.81
N ALA A 157 3.53 20.48 -32.73
CA ALA A 157 3.66 21.39 -33.87
C ALA A 157 5.11 21.60 -34.36
N LEU A 158 6.10 20.96 -33.73
CA LEU A 158 7.47 20.91 -34.23
C LEU A 158 7.79 19.51 -34.75
N LYS A 159 8.44 19.44 -35.90
CA LYS A 159 8.98 18.19 -36.44
C LYS A 159 10.39 17.95 -35.90
N PRO A 160 10.93 16.71 -35.93
CA PRO A 160 12.32 16.43 -35.58
C PRO A 160 13.35 17.29 -36.35
N THR A 161 13.01 17.68 -37.59
CA THR A 161 13.77 18.65 -38.40
C THR A 161 13.84 20.03 -37.78
N ASP A 162 12.72 20.51 -37.25
CA ASP A 162 12.55 21.85 -36.69
C ASP A 162 13.31 21.91 -35.37
N ILE A 163 13.22 20.87 -34.55
CA ILE A 163 13.96 20.76 -33.27
C ILE A 163 15.47 20.67 -33.54
N LYS A 164 15.91 19.88 -34.54
CA LYS A 164 17.31 19.79 -34.95
C LYS A 164 17.89 21.11 -35.47
N LYS A 165 17.07 21.95 -36.12
CA LYS A 165 17.49 23.23 -36.71
C LYS A 165 17.41 24.39 -35.72
N ASP A 166 16.28 24.53 -35.03
CA ASP A 166 15.89 25.74 -34.31
C ASP A 166 15.98 25.62 -32.78
N ILE A 167 16.19 24.41 -32.23
CA ILE A 167 16.31 24.16 -30.78
C ILE A 167 17.69 23.60 -30.38
N LEU A 168 18.20 22.62 -31.14
CA LEU A 168 19.47 21.94 -30.85
C LEU A 168 20.70 22.87 -30.69
N PRO A 169 20.86 23.99 -31.44
CA PRO A 169 21.98 24.91 -31.20
C PRO A 169 21.98 25.51 -29.79
N PHE A 170 20.80 25.79 -29.21
CA PHE A 170 20.68 26.26 -27.84
C PHE A 170 20.96 25.15 -26.83
N VAL A 171 20.53 23.91 -27.10
CA VAL A 171 20.87 22.72 -26.29
C VAL A 171 22.40 22.59 -26.16
N HIS A 172 23.11 22.58 -27.29
CA HIS A 172 24.58 22.51 -27.32
C HIS A 172 25.24 23.63 -26.52
N SER A 173 24.77 24.89 -26.70
CA SER A 173 25.32 26.04 -25.97
C SER A 173 25.06 26.00 -24.46
N LEU A 174 23.91 25.50 -24.02
CA LEU A 174 23.51 25.47 -22.61
C LEU A 174 24.12 24.28 -21.86
N CYS A 175 24.41 23.17 -22.56
CA CYS A 175 25.22 22.08 -22.02
C CYS A 175 26.67 22.52 -21.70
N GLN A 176 27.18 23.56 -22.37
CA GLN A 176 28.52 24.13 -22.15
C GLN A 176 28.49 25.46 -21.37
N ASP A 177 27.37 25.80 -20.72
CA ASP A 177 27.21 27.07 -20.01
C ASP A 177 28.18 27.20 -18.84
N CYS A 178 28.69 28.42 -18.57
CA CYS A 178 29.61 28.65 -17.46
C CYS A 178 28.98 28.39 -16.07
N SER A 179 27.66 28.54 -15.94
CA SER A 179 26.92 28.28 -14.71
C SER A 179 26.62 26.79 -14.52
N ILE A 180 27.00 26.29 -13.34
CA ILE A 180 26.70 24.93 -12.85
C ILE A 180 25.18 24.66 -12.89
N GLU A 181 24.37 25.65 -12.49
CA GLU A 181 22.90 25.56 -12.44
C GLU A 181 22.30 25.36 -13.83
N VAL A 182 22.78 26.11 -14.84
CA VAL A 182 22.29 26.00 -16.22
C VAL A 182 22.63 24.63 -16.80
N ARG A 183 23.86 24.15 -16.61
CA ARG A 183 24.28 22.82 -17.09
C ARG A 183 23.47 21.70 -16.44
N ALA A 184 23.23 21.78 -15.13
CA ALA A 184 22.42 20.80 -14.39
C ALA A 184 20.95 20.78 -14.88
N VAL A 185 20.32 21.96 -14.98
CA VAL A 185 18.92 22.06 -15.45
C VAL A 185 18.81 21.63 -16.92
N MET A 186 19.76 22.00 -17.78
CA MET A 186 19.78 21.58 -19.19
C MET A 186 19.95 20.07 -19.33
N CYS A 187 20.81 19.44 -18.52
CA CYS A 187 20.96 17.98 -18.48
C CYS A 187 19.60 17.29 -18.28
N MET A 188 18.82 17.75 -17.29
CA MET A 188 17.48 17.22 -17.00
C MET A 188 16.44 17.41 -18.11
N GLN A 189 16.71 18.23 -19.15
CA GLN A 189 15.81 18.37 -20.30
C GLN A 189 16.18 17.48 -21.49
N LEU A 190 17.39 16.90 -21.51
CA LEU A 190 17.87 16.06 -22.62
C LEU A 190 16.93 14.90 -23.01
N PRO A 191 16.19 14.24 -22.08
CA PRO A 191 15.22 13.20 -22.45
C PRO A 191 14.09 13.72 -23.35
N PHE A 192 13.57 14.92 -23.08
CA PHE A 192 12.53 15.54 -23.91
C PHE A 192 13.07 15.97 -25.29
N VAL A 193 14.34 16.37 -25.36
CA VAL A 193 15.04 16.67 -26.62
C VAL A 193 15.25 15.37 -27.42
N ALA A 194 15.62 14.28 -26.78
CA ALA A 194 15.74 12.96 -27.40
C ALA A 194 14.40 12.42 -27.91
N GLU A 195 13.32 12.58 -27.13
CA GLU A 195 11.95 12.24 -27.53
C GLU A 195 11.52 12.99 -28.79
N GLY A 196 11.69 14.31 -28.83
CA GLY A 196 11.31 15.15 -29.97
C GLY A 196 12.14 14.93 -31.24
N MET A 197 13.40 14.50 -31.10
CA MET A 197 14.31 14.28 -32.24
C MET A 197 14.33 12.85 -32.76
N GLY A 198 14.00 11.87 -31.91
CA GLY A 198 14.09 10.44 -32.23
C GLY A 198 15.52 9.87 -32.13
N ILE A 199 15.57 8.54 -31.91
CA ILE A 199 16.77 7.76 -31.54
C ILE A 199 18.00 8.06 -32.42
N GLY A 200 17.82 8.10 -33.75
CA GLY A 200 18.93 8.21 -34.71
C GLY A 200 19.77 9.49 -34.61
N VAL A 201 19.29 10.54 -33.92
CA VAL A 201 20.08 11.76 -33.69
C VAL A 201 20.70 11.81 -32.28
N VAL A 202 20.20 11.01 -31.33
CA VAL A 202 20.71 10.95 -29.95
C VAL A 202 22.18 10.53 -29.93
N LYS A 203 22.52 9.45 -30.66
CA LYS A 203 23.88 8.90 -30.82
C LYS A 203 24.92 9.95 -31.22
N THR A 204 24.57 10.86 -32.12
CA THR A 204 25.51 11.79 -32.77
C THR A 204 25.46 13.22 -32.25
N GLN A 205 24.44 13.59 -31.46
CA GLN A 205 24.26 14.98 -30.99
C GLN A 205 24.04 15.09 -29.48
N LEU A 206 23.23 14.21 -28.86
CA LEU A 206 22.86 14.36 -27.44
C LEU A 206 23.72 13.51 -26.50
N LEU A 207 24.12 12.31 -26.93
CA LEU A 207 24.97 11.42 -26.14
C LEU A 207 26.35 12.03 -25.82
N PRO A 208 27.06 12.73 -26.72
CA PRO A 208 28.31 13.42 -26.38
C PRO A 208 28.12 14.43 -25.23
N CYS A 209 27.12 15.31 -25.33
CA CYS A 209 26.79 16.28 -24.29
C CYS A 209 26.44 15.61 -22.97
N PHE A 210 25.69 14.50 -23.00
CA PHE A 210 25.37 13.73 -21.80
C PHE A 210 26.61 13.10 -21.15
N VAL A 211 27.52 12.53 -21.94
CA VAL A 211 28.80 11.96 -21.46
C VAL A 211 29.69 13.03 -20.82
N GLU A 212 29.70 14.25 -21.36
CA GLU A 212 30.42 15.40 -20.82
C GLU A 212 29.80 15.90 -19.50
N LEU A 213 28.48 16.09 -19.44
CA LEU A 213 27.75 16.50 -18.22
C LEU A 213 27.88 15.45 -17.10
N ALA A 214 27.82 14.16 -17.43
CA ALA A 214 28.12 13.07 -16.50
C ALA A 214 29.60 13.00 -16.09
N SER A 215 30.49 13.72 -16.77
CA SER A 215 31.92 13.84 -16.47
C SER A 215 32.31 15.20 -15.87
N ASP A 216 31.34 16.08 -15.59
CA ASP A 216 31.56 17.45 -15.13
C ASP A 216 32.33 17.49 -13.80
N ASN A 217 33.09 18.57 -13.58
CA ASN A 217 33.83 18.80 -12.34
C ASN A 217 32.89 19.13 -11.15
N ALA A 218 31.74 19.75 -11.41
CA ALA A 218 30.75 20.11 -10.39
C ALA A 218 29.84 18.92 -10.00
N PRO A 219 29.72 18.56 -8.70
CA PRO A 219 28.87 17.45 -8.26
C PRO A 219 27.42 17.58 -8.73
N LEU A 220 26.81 18.76 -8.60
CA LEU A 220 25.41 19.03 -8.96
C LEU A 220 25.06 18.64 -10.42
N VAL A 221 26.00 18.78 -11.36
CA VAL A 221 25.78 18.41 -12.77
C VAL A 221 25.89 16.88 -12.95
N ARG A 222 26.83 16.22 -12.26
CA ARG A 222 26.92 14.75 -12.22
C ARG A 222 25.68 14.13 -11.57
N GLU A 223 25.19 14.73 -10.50
CA GLU A 223 23.96 14.34 -9.79
C GLU A 223 22.73 14.47 -10.72
N ALA A 224 22.60 15.59 -11.43
CA ALA A 224 21.58 15.78 -12.46
C ALA A 224 21.70 14.74 -13.60
N ALA A 225 22.92 14.38 -14.02
CA ALA A 225 23.15 13.38 -15.07
C ALA A 225 22.70 11.96 -14.65
N VAL A 226 22.92 11.55 -13.40
CA VAL A 226 22.42 10.25 -12.87
C VAL A 226 20.88 10.21 -12.88
N LEU A 227 20.22 11.28 -12.45
CA LEU A 227 18.76 11.40 -12.48
C LEU A 227 18.20 11.45 -13.92
N THR A 228 18.95 12.04 -14.83
CA THR A 228 18.60 12.14 -16.26
C THR A 228 18.68 10.78 -16.95
N LEU A 229 19.69 9.96 -16.63
CA LEU A 229 20.01 8.72 -17.33
C LEU A 229 18.83 7.75 -17.44
N VAL A 230 18.08 7.57 -16.35
CA VAL A 230 16.93 6.66 -16.29
C VAL A 230 15.87 7.02 -17.32
N ASN A 231 15.67 8.32 -17.58
CA ASN A 231 14.70 8.84 -18.54
C ASN A 231 15.28 8.87 -19.98
N LEU A 232 16.60 8.75 -20.15
CA LEU A 232 17.27 8.78 -21.45
C LEU A 232 17.39 7.38 -22.08
N PHE A 233 17.43 6.30 -21.29
CA PHE A 233 17.53 4.92 -21.79
C PHE A 233 16.58 4.54 -22.95
N PRO A 234 15.28 4.94 -22.98
CA PRO A 234 14.39 4.61 -24.10
C PRO A 234 14.85 5.13 -25.47
N TYR A 235 15.79 6.07 -25.50
CA TYR A 235 16.33 6.70 -26.70
C TYR A 235 17.80 6.34 -26.98
N ILE A 236 18.38 5.39 -26.24
CA ILE A 236 19.76 4.92 -26.40
C ILE A 236 19.77 3.49 -26.99
N GLU A 237 20.48 3.31 -28.10
CA GLU A 237 20.66 2.00 -28.75
C GLU A 237 21.43 1.02 -27.84
N ARG A 238 21.10 -0.27 -27.88
CA ARG A 238 21.73 -1.32 -27.04
C ARG A 238 23.26 -1.29 -27.10
N GLU A 239 23.82 -1.13 -28.30
CA GLU A 239 25.27 -1.04 -28.53
C GLU A 239 25.92 0.13 -27.79
N LEU A 240 25.20 1.23 -27.60
CA LEU A 240 25.66 2.41 -26.85
C LEU A 240 25.49 2.20 -25.33
N ILE A 241 24.49 1.43 -24.90
CA ILE A 241 24.36 1.04 -23.50
C ILE A 241 25.59 0.23 -23.07
N GLU A 242 26.00 -0.75 -23.88
CA GLU A 242 27.17 -1.59 -23.66
C GLU A 242 28.50 -0.80 -23.79
N SER A 243 28.74 -0.15 -24.92
CA SER A 243 30.03 0.50 -25.22
C SER A 243 30.27 1.82 -24.50
N THR A 244 29.22 2.54 -24.08
CA THR A 244 29.33 3.91 -23.57
C THR A 244 28.70 4.08 -22.19
N ILE A 245 27.45 3.65 -21.98
CA ILE A 245 26.71 3.95 -20.74
C ILE A 245 27.19 3.11 -19.56
N ILE A 246 27.41 1.80 -19.73
CA ILE A 246 27.93 0.94 -18.64
C ILE A 246 29.31 1.44 -18.16
N PRO A 247 30.30 1.74 -19.03
CA PRO A 247 31.54 2.40 -18.64
C PRO A 247 31.34 3.77 -17.97
N LEU A 248 30.37 4.58 -18.41
CA LEU A 248 30.08 5.88 -17.82
C LEU A 248 29.48 5.77 -16.41
N ILE A 249 28.58 4.80 -16.16
CA ILE A 249 28.05 4.50 -14.83
C ILE A 249 29.19 4.06 -13.91
N LYS A 250 30.05 3.14 -14.37
CA LYS A 250 31.24 2.70 -13.59
C LYS A 250 32.14 3.88 -13.22
N LYS A 251 32.46 4.75 -14.19
CA LYS A 251 33.23 5.98 -14.00
C LYS A 251 32.58 6.96 -13.01
N LEU A 252 31.25 7.13 -13.02
CA LEU A 252 30.51 7.95 -12.06
C LEU A 252 30.62 7.37 -10.64
N CYS A 253 30.42 6.07 -10.50
CA CYS A 253 30.53 5.33 -9.24
C CYS A 253 31.93 5.38 -8.63
N GLU A 254 32.97 5.24 -9.46
CA GLU A 254 34.39 5.22 -9.08
C GLU A 254 34.96 6.62 -8.79
N LYS A 255 34.35 7.68 -9.34
CA LYS A 255 34.74 9.08 -9.12
C LYS A 255 33.94 9.81 -8.02
N CYS A 256 33.02 9.15 -7.32
CA CYS A 256 32.25 9.79 -6.26
C CYS A 256 33.19 10.29 -5.15
N MET A 257 33.21 11.60 -4.90
CA MET A 257 34.02 12.17 -3.82
C MET A 257 33.35 11.93 -2.45
N PRO A 258 34.10 11.97 -1.34
CA PRO A 258 33.58 11.59 -0.02
C PRO A 258 32.53 12.54 0.57
N GLU A 259 32.33 13.71 -0.06
CA GLU A 259 31.39 14.77 0.30
C GLU A 259 30.16 14.86 -0.65
N ASP A 260 30.24 14.26 -1.84
CA ASP A 260 29.22 14.31 -2.90
C ASP A 260 27.94 13.54 -2.48
N ASN A 261 26.76 13.92 -2.98
CA ASN A 261 25.54 13.10 -2.79
C ASN A 261 25.40 11.99 -3.86
N ILE A 262 26.35 11.91 -4.79
CA ILE A 262 26.32 11.01 -5.97
C ILE A 262 26.08 9.55 -5.56
N SER A 263 26.76 9.01 -4.54
CA SER A 263 26.49 7.65 -4.03
C SER A 263 25.02 7.46 -3.62
N SER A 264 24.45 8.42 -2.89
CA SER A 264 23.04 8.36 -2.45
C SER A 264 22.05 8.47 -3.62
N ILE A 265 22.38 9.26 -4.65
CA ILE A 265 21.54 9.42 -5.85
C ILE A 265 21.65 8.18 -6.76
N ILE A 266 22.85 7.62 -6.96
CA ILE A 266 23.06 6.33 -7.64
C ILE A 266 22.33 5.21 -6.89
N ALA A 267 22.41 5.17 -5.56
CA ALA A 267 21.62 4.24 -4.74
C ALA A 267 20.10 4.43 -4.93
N SER A 268 19.61 5.67 -5.11
CA SER A 268 18.18 5.92 -5.34
C SER A 268 17.68 5.36 -6.68
N GLN A 269 18.50 5.49 -7.73
CA GLN A 269 18.17 5.06 -9.08
C GLN A 269 18.60 3.61 -9.38
N TYR A 270 19.19 2.90 -8.42
CA TYR A 270 19.97 1.68 -8.67
C TYR A 270 19.20 0.58 -9.38
N GLY A 271 17.95 0.34 -8.95
CA GLY A 271 17.08 -0.67 -9.56
C GLY A 271 16.62 -0.30 -10.96
N ALA A 272 16.32 0.98 -11.20
CA ALA A 272 15.91 1.49 -12.52
C ALA A 272 17.09 1.48 -13.51
N ILE A 273 18.30 1.82 -13.05
CA ILE A 273 19.54 1.69 -13.84
C ILE A 273 19.79 0.22 -14.17
N LEU A 274 19.77 -0.68 -13.18
CA LEU A 274 19.94 -2.11 -13.38
C LEU A 274 18.95 -2.67 -14.40
N GLU A 275 17.65 -2.34 -14.29
CA GLU A 275 16.61 -2.89 -15.16
C GLU A 275 16.86 -2.60 -16.65
N HIS A 276 17.36 -1.40 -16.99
CA HIS A 276 17.68 -1.05 -18.37
C HIS A 276 18.99 -1.65 -18.87
N ILE A 277 20.04 -1.70 -18.03
CA ILE A 277 21.36 -2.20 -18.46
C ILE A 277 21.48 -3.73 -18.41
N MET A 278 20.64 -4.42 -17.63
CA MET A 278 20.72 -5.87 -17.39
C MET A 278 20.87 -6.75 -18.65
N PRO A 279 20.18 -6.49 -19.78
CA PRO A 279 20.35 -7.26 -21.01
C PRO A 279 21.71 -7.07 -21.71
N CYS A 280 22.54 -6.13 -21.25
CA CYS A 280 23.78 -5.68 -21.87
C CYS A 280 25.02 -5.93 -20.98
N LEU A 281 24.86 -6.59 -19.83
CA LEU A 281 25.96 -6.81 -18.87
C LEU A 281 26.79 -8.06 -19.23
N SER A 282 28.10 -7.90 -19.35
CA SER A 282 29.04 -9.03 -19.30
C SER A 282 29.05 -9.66 -17.89
N ASN A 283 29.67 -10.83 -17.74
CA ASN A 283 29.77 -11.48 -16.42
C ASN A 283 30.60 -10.66 -15.42
N ASP A 284 31.62 -9.94 -15.89
CA ASP A 284 32.43 -9.06 -15.07
C ASP A 284 31.66 -7.80 -14.66
N ASP A 285 30.81 -7.26 -15.55
CA ASP A 285 29.89 -6.18 -15.18
C ASP A 285 28.90 -6.64 -14.11
N LYS A 286 28.29 -7.82 -14.26
CA LYS A 286 27.34 -8.36 -13.28
C LYS A 286 27.95 -8.46 -11.87
N MET A 287 29.19 -8.94 -11.79
CA MET A 287 29.95 -9.02 -10.54
C MET A 287 30.30 -7.63 -9.99
N TRP A 288 30.75 -6.72 -10.85
CA TRP A 288 31.09 -5.35 -10.48
C TRP A 288 29.86 -4.61 -9.90
N PHE A 289 28.67 -4.72 -10.52
CA PHE A 289 27.45 -4.08 -10.03
C PHE A 289 27.00 -4.66 -8.67
N LEU A 290 27.00 -5.98 -8.50
CA LEU A 290 26.68 -6.57 -7.19
C LEU A 290 27.69 -6.16 -6.10
N THR A 291 28.96 -6.03 -6.46
CA THR A 291 30.03 -5.58 -5.56
C THR A 291 29.88 -4.10 -5.19
N TYR A 292 29.59 -3.22 -6.15
CA TYR A 292 29.41 -1.79 -5.87
C TYR A 292 28.15 -1.52 -5.04
N TYR A 293 27.04 -2.23 -5.30
CA TYR A 293 25.84 -2.16 -4.46
C TYR A 293 26.10 -2.58 -3.00
N ARG A 294 27.02 -3.54 -2.77
CA ARG A 294 27.49 -3.91 -1.42
C ARG A 294 28.25 -2.79 -0.71
N ILE A 295 28.97 -1.94 -1.45
CA ILE A 295 29.68 -0.77 -0.90
C ILE A 295 28.66 0.33 -0.52
N LEU A 296 27.72 0.65 -1.42
CA LEU A 296 26.62 1.59 -1.13
C LEU A 296 25.83 1.16 0.12
N ALA A 297 25.49 -0.13 0.23
CA ALA A 297 24.79 -0.71 1.38
C ALA A 297 25.62 -0.76 2.68
N LYS A 298 26.91 -0.41 2.64
CA LYS A 298 27.81 -0.33 3.81
C LYS A 298 28.37 1.07 4.08
N THR A 299 27.98 2.05 3.28
CA THR A 299 28.45 3.43 3.37
C THR A 299 28.11 4.00 4.76
N GLY A 300 29.11 4.61 5.41
CA GLY A 300 29.06 5.07 6.82
C GLY A 300 29.56 4.09 7.89
N PHE A 301 29.86 2.82 7.56
CA PHE A 301 30.43 1.86 8.53
C PHE A 301 31.95 1.66 8.40
N GLU A 302 32.57 2.15 7.34
CA GLU A 302 34.01 1.99 7.09
C GLU A 302 34.81 3.15 7.69
N THR A 303 35.84 2.85 8.48
CA THR A 303 36.82 3.85 8.91
C THR A 303 37.67 4.26 7.70
N ARG A 304 37.27 5.35 7.04
CA ARG A 304 37.99 5.94 5.89
C ARG A 304 39.49 6.09 6.21
N PRO A 305 40.40 5.72 5.30
CA PRO A 305 41.84 5.90 5.50
C PRO A 305 42.18 7.35 5.88
N GLY A 306 42.94 7.54 6.95
CA GLY A 306 43.21 8.87 7.53
C GLY A 306 42.28 9.29 8.67
N GLY A 307 41.24 8.52 8.99
CA GLY A 307 40.38 8.76 10.16
C GLY A 307 39.35 9.88 9.99
N MET A 308 39.25 10.44 8.78
CA MET A 308 38.30 11.50 8.44
C MET A 308 36.87 10.92 8.33
N GLN A 309 36.03 11.23 9.31
CA GLN A 309 34.61 10.85 9.32
C GLN A 309 33.85 11.54 8.18
N THR A 310 32.67 11.04 7.82
CA THR A 310 31.71 11.80 7.01
C THR A 310 31.30 13.07 7.76
N VAL A 311 31.33 14.22 7.07
CA VAL A 311 30.90 15.51 7.65
C VAL A 311 29.42 15.47 8.04
N ASP A 312 28.62 14.70 7.30
CA ASP A 312 27.23 14.40 7.64
C ASP A 312 26.90 12.89 7.50
N ALA A 313 26.75 12.22 8.64
CA ALA A 313 26.33 10.82 8.70
C ALA A 313 24.87 10.58 8.26
N SER A 314 24.06 11.64 8.06
CA SER A 314 22.71 11.51 7.50
C SER A 314 22.75 11.10 6.03
N LYS A 315 23.73 11.58 5.25
CA LYS A 315 23.95 11.18 3.84
C LYS A 315 24.18 9.67 3.74
N ASP A 316 24.97 9.10 4.64
CA ASP A 316 25.27 7.67 4.69
C ASP A 316 23.99 6.85 4.98
N VAL A 317 23.14 7.32 5.90
CA VAL A 317 21.84 6.69 6.20
C VAL A 317 20.91 6.74 4.98
N VAL A 318 20.85 7.86 4.27
CA VAL A 318 20.04 8.01 3.05
C VAL A 318 20.55 7.08 1.94
N CYS A 319 21.87 6.94 1.77
CA CYS A 319 22.45 5.96 0.84
C CYS A 319 21.97 4.53 1.15
N ARG A 320 22.00 4.13 2.44
CA ARG A 320 21.58 2.78 2.86
C ARG A 320 20.05 2.60 2.82
N GLU A 321 19.24 3.62 3.08
CA GLU A 321 17.77 3.58 2.89
C GLU A 321 17.41 3.43 1.40
N ASN A 322 18.12 4.14 0.52
CA ASN A 322 17.96 4.02 -0.93
C ASN A 322 18.39 2.63 -1.43
N CYS A 323 19.47 2.05 -0.91
CA CYS A 323 19.81 0.64 -1.13
C CYS A 323 18.68 -0.29 -0.67
N ALA A 324 18.23 -0.17 0.59
CA ALA A 324 17.18 -1.01 1.15
C ALA A 324 15.88 -0.97 0.32
N SER A 325 15.52 0.22 -0.19
CA SER A 325 14.37 0.42 -1.06
C SER A 325 14.53 -0.25 -2.43
N ASN A 326 15.76 -0.32 -2.96
CA ASN A 326 16.09 -0.96 -4.24
C ASN A 326 16.39 -2.47 -4.16
N LEU A 327 16.34 -3.08 -2.96
CA LEU A 327 16.62 -4.51 -2.77
C LEU A 327 15.80 -5.46 -3.68
N PRO A 328 14.50 -5.24 -3.98
CA PRO A 328 13.76 -6.10 -4.90
C PRO A 328 14.35 -6.13 -6.31
N ALA A 329 14.84 -5.00 -6.83
CA ALA A 329 15.45 -4.94 -8.16
C ALA A 329 16.80 -5.68 -8.19
N VAL A 330 17.62 -5.54 -7.14
CA VAL A 330 18.88 -6.30 -7.02
C VAL A 330 18.63 -7.80 -6.79
N ALA A 331 17.59 -8.16 -6.03
CA ALA A 331 17.18 -9.56 -5.86
C ALA A 331 16.69 -10.17 -7.19
N LYS A 332 15.90 -9.42 -7.98
CA LYS A 332 15.47 -9.83 -9.34
C LYS A 332 16.68 -10.03 -10.25
N PHE A 333 17.61 -9.09 -10.24
CA PHE A 333 18.87 -9.15 -10.99
C PHE A 333 19.71 -10.40 -10.62
N VAL A 334 20.01 -10.60 -9.33
CA VAL A 334 20.83 -11.73 -8.87
C VAL A 334 20.14 -13.06 -9.18
N ASN A 335 18.85 -13.19 -8.91
CA ASN A 335 18.09 -14.42 -9.16
C ASN A 335 18.02 -14.80 -10.65
N ALA A 336 17.96 -13.81 -11.55
CA ALA A 336 17.89 -14.05 -12.99
C ALA A 336 19.26 -14.22 -13.66
N MET A 337 20.29 -13.48 -13.23
CA MET A 337 21.54 -13.31 -13.99
C MET A 337 22.79 -13.90 -13.32
N ILE A 338 22.81 -14.04 -11.99
CA ILE A 338 23.95 -14.57 -11.22
C ILE A 338 23.51 -15.34 -9.95
N PRO A 339 22.64 -16.37 -10.06
CA PRO A 339 22.07 -17.07 -8.91
C PRO A 339 23.11 -17.76 -8.02
N GLN A 340 24.32 -18.02 -8.54
CA GLN A 340 25.46 -18.53 -7.76
C GLN A 340 26.06 -17.51 -6.76
N HIS A 341 25.61 -16.26 -6.76
CA HIS A 341 26.05 -15.20 -5.83
C HIS A 341 24.92 -14.70 -4.90
N MET A 342 23.92 -15.57 -4.65
CA MET A 342 22.85 -15.35 -3.66
C MET A 342 23.35 -15.17 -2.23
N ASP A 343 24.52 -15.73 -1.89
CA ASP A 343 25.17 -15.53 -0.60
C ASP A 343 25.55 -14.05 -0.38
N VAL A 344 26.06 -13.38 -1.42
CA VAL A 344 26.41 -11.95 -1.40
C VAL A 344 25.15 -11.10 -1.26
N LEU A 345 24.09 -11.38 -2.03
CA LEU A 345 22.79 -10.72 -1.90
C LEU A 345 22.22 -10.87 -0.48
N TYR A 346 22.18 -12.10 0.05
CA TYR A 346 21.66 -12.36 1.39
C TYR A 346 22.51 -11.69 2.48
N SER A 347 23.83 -11.61 2.29
CA SER A 347 24.73 -10.86 3.18
C SER A 347 24.36 -9.37 3.22
N ILE A 348 24.12 -8.74 2.06
CA ILE A 348 23.67 -7.34 1.95
C ILE A 348 22.30 -7.14 2.61
N PHE A 349 21.34 -8.02 2.29
CA PHE A 349 19.99 -7.98 2.84
C PHE A 349 19.99 -8.10 4.38
N ARG A 350 20.73 -9.07 4.94
CA ARG A 350 20.88 -9.29 6.39
C ARG A 350 21.48 -8.07 7.08
N ASP A 351 22.50 -7.47 6.47
CA ASP A 351 23.21 -6.32 7.04
C ASP A 351 22.30 -5.08 7.08
N LEU A 352 21.54 -4.80 6.00
CA LEU A 352 20.52 -3.73 5.98
C LEU A 352 19.33 -4.02 6.91
N ALA A 353 18.89 -5.28 7.00
CA ALA A 353 17.86 -5.72 7.95
C ALA A 353 18.34 -5.72 9.42
N GLY A 354 19.62 -5.48 9.66
CA GLY A 354 20.25 -5.33 10.98
C GLY A 354 20.79 -3.93 11.25
N ASP A 355 20.49 -2.94 10.39
CA ASP A 355 21.08 -1.61 10.48
C ASP A 355 20.77 -0.93 11.83
N PRO A 356 21.75 -0.26 12.47
CA PRO A 356 21.49 0.52 13.69
C PRO A 356 20.39 1.59 13.51
N CYS A 357 20.27 2.16 12.30
CA CYS A 357 19.25 3.15 11.99
C CYS A 357 17.93 2.47 11.58
N TYR A 358 16.88 2.69 12.37
CA TYR A 358 15.54 2.15 12.11
C TYR A 358 14.96 2.57 10.75
N ILE A 359 15.40 3.72 10.20
CA ILE A 359 15.01 4.23 8.88
C ILE A 359 15.40 3.25 7.76
N VAL A 360 16.60 2.66 7.83
CA VAL A 360 17.07 1.65 6.87
C VAL A 360 16.28 0.34 7.07
N ARG A 361 16.11 -0.11 8.32
CA ARG A 361 15.32 -1.32 8.65
C ARG A 361 13.87 -1.20 8.20
N ARG A 362 13.28 0.00 8.27
CA ARG A 362 11.92 0.35 7.81
C ARG A 362 11.77 0.16 6.30
N ALA A 363 12.75 0.57 5.50
CA ALA A 363 12.75 0.32 4.06
C ALA A 363 12.83 -1.20 3.75
N VAL A 364 13.70 -1.96 4.43
CA VAL A 364 13.77 -3.42 4.27
C VAL A 364 12.45 -4.10 4.68
N ALA A 365 11.83 -3.65 5.78
CA ALA A 365 10.53 -4.13 6.23
C ALA A 365 9.40 -3.88 5.22
N GLY A 366 9.47 -2.78 4.46
CA GLY A 366 8.55 -2.52 3.34
C GLY A 366 8.70 -3.56 2.23
N CYS A 367 9.93 -3.83 1.78
CA CYS A 367 10.19 -4.60 0.56
C CYS A 367 10.39 -6.13 0.77
N ILE A 368 10.54 -6.62 2.01
CA ILE A 368 10.82 -8.04 2.31
C ILE A 368 9.82 -9.03 1.69
N HIS A 369 8.56 -8.64 1.57
CA HIS A 369 7.50 -9.47 0.99
C HIS A 369 7.67 -9.66 -0.54
N GLU A 370 8.23 -8.68 -1.24
CA GLU A 370 8.59 -8.76 -2.66
C GLU A 370 9.83 -9.63 -2.86
N ILE A 371 10.85 -9.46 -2.01
CA ILE A 371 12.06 -10.30 -2.02
C ILE A 371 11.67 -11.76 -1.76
N ALA A 372 10.77 -12.02 -0.81
CA ALA A 372 10.25 -13.36 -0.54
C ALA A 372 9.48 -13.98 -1.71
N LYS A 373 8.87 -13.16 -2.57
CA LYS A 373 8.22 -13.59 -3.82
C LYS A 373 9.24 -13.86 -4.93
N ILE A 374 10.25 -13.01 -5.06
CA ILE A 374 11.32 -13.11 -6.08
C ILE A 374 12.20 -14.34 -5.85
N LEU A 375 12.62 -14.59 -4.61
CA LEU A 375 13.47 -15.74 -4.25
C LEU A 375 12.74 -17.09 -4.34
N GLY A 376 11.41 -17.10 -4.36
CA GLY A 376 10.59 -18.30 -4.42
C GLY A 376 11.00 -19.34 -3.37
N ALA A 377 11.35 -20.55 -3.83
CA ALA A 377 11.81 -21.65 -2.97
C ALA A 377 13.08 -21.35 -2.15
N GLN A 378 13.86 -20.32 -2.50
CA GLN A 378 15.03 -19.90 -1.72
C GLN A 378 14.67 -18.97 -0.55
N ASN A 379 13.43 -18.47 -0.45
CA ASN A 379 13.05 -17.43 0.53
C ASN A 379 13.20 -17.83 2.01
N ARG A 380 13.45 -19.12 2.31
CA ARG A 380 13.83 -19.61 3.65
C ARG A 380 14.99 -18.84 4.28
N MET A 381 15.94 -18.34 3.48
CA MET A 381 17.07 -17.55 4.00
C MET A 381 16.59 -16.32 4.79
N LEU A 382 15.51 -15.67 4.34
CA LEU A 382 14.95 -14.46 4.95
C LEU A 382 14.35 -14.72 6.36
N LYS A 383 14.21 -15.98 6.81
CA LYS A 383 13.57 -16.34 8.09
C LYS A 383 14.17 -15.56 9.27
N ALA A 384 15.49 -15.50 9.36
CA ALA A 384 16.18 -14.90 10.51
C ALA A 384 15.89 -13.40 10.61
N ASP A 385 15.93 -12.70 9.49
CA ASP A 385 15.71 -11.26 9.40
C ASP A 385 14.23 -10.88 9.49
N PHE A 386 13.33 -11.69 8.91
CA PHE A 386 11.89 -11.54 9.11
C PHE A 386 11.52 -11.70 10.59
N VAL A 387 12.13 -12.66 11.30
CA VAL A 387 12.00 -12.82 12.75
C VAL A 387 12.61 -11.64 13.51
N ARG A 388 13.66 -10.98 13.00
CA ARG A 388 14.22 -9.75 13.60
C ARG A 388 13.28 -8.56 13.43
N LEU A 389 12.81 -8.30 12.20
CA LEU A 389 11.91 -7.17 11.87
C LEU A 389 10.53 -7.33 12.52
N LEU A 390 10.03 -8.55 12.73
CA LEU A 390 8.84 -8.82 13.55
C LEU A 390 9.03 -8.50 15.04
N ARG A 391 10.27 -8.36 15.51
CA ARG A 391 10.64 -8.07 16.90
C ARG A 391 11.26 -6.67 17.07
N ASP A 392 11.20 -5.85 16.03
CA ASP A 392 11.76 -4.50 16.02
C ASP A 392 11.10 -3.61 17.10
N ASP A 393 11.88 -2.67 17.63
CA ASP A 393 11.46 -1.76 18.69
C ASP A 393 10.86 -0.45 18.15
N ALA A 394 11.11 -0.12 16.88
CA ALA A 394 10.55 1.05 16.22
C ALA A 394 9.18 0.76 15.56
N GLU A 395 8.12 1.46 16.00
CA GLU A 395 6.77 1.33 15.42
C GLU A 395 6.77 1.62 13.91
N ASP A 396 7.62 2.54 13.44
CA ASP A 396 7.87 2.83 12.03
C ASP A 396 8.24 1.60 11.18
N VAL A 397 9.06 0.69 11.72
CA VAL A 397 9.49 -0.54 11.03
C VAL A 397 8.32 -1.53 10.97
N LEU A 398 7.60 -1.69 12.08
CA LEU A 398 6.39 -2.51 12.14
C LEU A 398 5.29 -1.96 11.22
N GLN A 399 5.18 -0.63 11.05
CA GLN A 399 4.21 0.01 10.18
C GLN A 399 4.38 -0.36 8.71
N MET A 400 5.61 -0.60 8.25
CA MET A 400 5.89 -1.07 6.88
C MET A 400 5.75 -2.59 6.75
N LEU A 401 6.10 -3.35 7.80
CA LEU A 401 6.05 -4.82 7.79
C LEU A 401 4.62 -5.37 7.83
N VAL A 402 3.79 -4.83 8.73
CA VAL A 402 2.48 -5.38 9.09
C VAL A 402 1.49 -5.46 7.92
N PRO A 403 1.33 -4.43 7.05
CA PRO A 403 0.39 -4.50 5.91
C PRO A 403 0.67 -5.64 4.92
N ASN A 404 1.88 -6.21 4.96
CA ASN A 404 2.32 -7.29 4.07
C ASN A 404 2.55 -8.63 4.80
N LEU A 405 2.30 -8.69 6.11
CA LEU A 405 2.53 -9.88 6.96
C LEU A 405 1.84 -11.14 6.41
N LYS A 406 0.59 -11.01 5.96
CA LYS A 406 -0.21 -12.06 5.31
C LYS A 406 0.46 -12.58 4.03
N SER A 407 1.03 -11.68 3.23
CA SER A 407 1.72 -12.03 1.99
C SER A 407 2.98 -12.86 2.30
N THR A 408 3.82 -12.39 3.22
CA THR A 408 5.05 -13.10 3.63
C THR A 408 4.76 -14.46 4.26
N LEU A 409 3.76 -14.56 5.14
CA LEU A 409 3.37 -15.84 5.76
C LEU A 409 2.80 -16.83 4.73
N MET A 410 1.99 -16.37 3.78
CA MET A 410 1.46 -17.22 2.70
C MET A 410 2.56 -17.68 1.73
N LEU A 411 3.55 -16.84 1.41
CA LEU A 411 4.72 -17.22 0.61
C LEU A 411 5.58 -18.28 1.34
N LEU A 412 5.82 -18.12 2.64
CA LEU A 412 6.53 -19.13 3.45
C LEU A 412 5.75 -20.45 3.53
N ALA A 413 4.41 -20.41 3.55
CA ALA A 413 3.57 -21.61 3.50
C ALA A 413 3.56 -22.27 2.10
N GLN A 414 3.54 -21.47 1.03
CA GLN A 414 3.57 -21.95 -0.37
C GLN A 414 4.82 -22.78 -0.67
N PHE A 415 5.98 -22.39 -0.14
CA PHE A 415 7.23 -23.15 -0.27
C PHE A 415 7.50 -24.12 0.90
N GLY A 416 6.50 -24.36 1.76
CA GLY A 416 6.52 -25.41 2.79
C GLY A 416 7.33 -25.12 4.05
N PHE A 417 7.82 -23.89 4.23
CA PHE A 417 8.51 -23.44 5.46
C PHE A 417 7.54 -23.17 6.62
N LEU A 418 6.26 -22.97 6.29
CA LEU A 418 5.12 -23.06 7.19
C LEU A 418 4.15 -24.13 6.69
N SER A 419 3.29 -24.68 7.54
CA SER A 419 2.35 -25.75 7.18
C SER A 419 1.13 -25.81 8.09
N LYS A 420 -0.05 -25.94 7.49
CA LYS A 420 -1.33 -26.22 8.17
C LYS A 420 -1.42 -27.59 8.88
N ASP A 421 -0.41 -28.47 8.71
CA ASP A 421 -0.46 -29.89 9.14
C ASP A 421 0.68 -30.28 10.10
N ARG A 422 1.79 -29.53 10.15
CA ARG A 422 2.93 -29.76 11.08
C ARG A 422 3.33 -28.49 11.83
N THR A 423 3.74 -28.63 13.08
CA THR A 423 4.45 -27.58 13.83
C THR A 423 5.93 -27.95 13.89
N ASP A 424 6.80 -27.06 13.41
CA ASP A 424 8.25 -27.22 13.45
C ASP A 424 8.92 -26.03 14.16
N GLN A 425 10.26 -26.06 14.29
CA GLN A 425 11.02 -24.96 14.88
C GLN A 425 10.84 -23.64 14.11
N THR A 426 10.69 -23.66 12.79
CA THR A 426 10.40 -22.47 11.96
C THR A 426 9.07 -21.84 12.36
N THR A 427 8.03 -22.66 12.49
CA THR A 427 6.70 -22.28 12.98
C THR A 427 6.77 -21.68 14.39
N MET A 428 7.54 -22.29 15.30
CA MET A 428 7.70 -21.80 16.68
C MET A 428 8.41 -20.44 16.76
N GLU A 429 9.49 -20.25 16.00
CA GLU A 429 10.26 -19.00 15.98
C GLU A 429 9.48 -17.82 15.41
N ILE A 430 8.84 -18.04 14.25
CA ILE A 430 7.99 -17.04 13.60
C ILE A 430 6.79 -16.70 14.50
N SER A 431 6.15 -17.70 15.12
CA SER A 431 4.99 -17.45 15.97
C SER A 431 5.32 -16.65 17.24
N ARG A 432 6.46 -16.94 17.89
CA ARG A 432 6.98 -16.09 18.99
C ARG A 432 7.25 -14.66 18.51
N ALA A 433 7.74 -14.47 17.28
CA ALA A 433 8.00 -13.15 16.71
C ALA A 433 6.70 -12.39 16.36
N VAL A 434 5.70 -13.05 15.76
CA VAL A 434 4.39 -12.47 15.49
C VAL A 434 3.66 -12.08 16.79
N LEU A 435 3.77 -12.90 17.84
CA LEU A 435 3.25 -12.54 19.17
C LEU A 435 3.99 -11.36 19.78
N LYS A 436 5.33 -11.29 19.66
CA LYS A 436 6.12 -10.11 20.07
C LYS A 436 5.66 -8.83 19.35
N CYS A 437 5.42 -8.89 18.05
CA CYS A 437 4.84 -7.79 17.27
C CYS A 437 3.48 -7.35 17.84
N GLN A 438 2.56 -8.31 18.11
CA GLN A 438 1.24 -8.03 18.70
C GLN A 438 1.33 -7.24 20.01
N ILE A 439 2.29 -7.57 20.87
CA ILE A 439 2.49 -6.93 22.17
C ILE A 439 2.88 -5.45 22.03
N GLU A 440 3.85 -5.15 21.16
CA GLU A 440 4.32 -3.77 21.00
C GLU A 440 3.22 -2.90 20.35
N LEU A 441 2.52 -3.44 19.34
CA LEU A 441 1.34 -2.78 18.74
C LEU A 441 0.18 -2.60 19.74
N ALA A 442 0.04 -3.47 20.74
CA ALA A 442 -0.97 -3.35 21.79
C ALA A 442 -0.59 -2.36 22.91
N LYS A 443 0.69 -2.04 23.09
CA LYS A 443 1.17 -0.93 23.93
C LYS A 443 1.00 0.43 23.24
N GLY A 444 1.24 0.46 21.93
CA GLY A 444 1.18 1.66 21.10
C GLY A 444 -0.19 2.35 21.06
N TYR A 445 -0.20 3.58 20.55
CA TYR A 445 -1.44 4.35 20.36
C TYR A 445 -2.05 4.16 18.97
N ASN A 446 -1.30 3.54 18.05
CA ASN A 446 -1.68 3.32 16.65
C ASN A 446 -2.63 2.12 16.50
N TRP A 447 -3.86 2.28 16.99
CA TRP A 447 -4.90 1.26 16.93
C TRP A 447 -5.25 0.83 15.49
N ARG A 448 -4.95 1.65 14.48
CA ARG A 448 -5.12 1.29 13.07
C ARG A 448 -4.16 0.17 12.69
N LEU A 449 -2.88 0.35 12.99
CA LEU A 449 -1.84 -0.66 12.75
C LEU A 449 -2.12 -1.96 13.51
N LEU A 450 -2.61 -1.87 14.76
CA LEU A 450 -3.08 -3.04 15.52
C LEU A 450 -4.30 -3.73 14.87
N ALA A 451 -5.25 -2.99 14.31
CA ALA A 451 -6.39 -3.58 13.61
C ALA A 451 -5.94 -4.29 12.33
N THR A 452 -5.11 -3.65 11.51
CA THR A 452 -4.50 -4.25 10.31
C THR A 452 -3.67 -5.49 10.67
N PHE A 453 -2.90 -5.47 11.76
CA PHE A 453 -2.19 -6.67 12.23
C PHE A 453 -3.15 -7.85 12.48
N ILE A 454 -4.27 -7.63 13.15
CA ILE A 454 -5.25 -8.69 13.44
C ILE A 454 -5.97 -9.20 12.17
N GLU A 455 -6.15 -8.34 11.16
CA GLU A 455 -6.63 -8.70 9.82
C GLU A 455 -5.65 -9.61 9.07
N GLN A 456 -4.35 -9.31 9.17
CA GLN A 456 -3.30 -10.06 8.50
C GLN A 456 -3.19 -11.49 9.05
N LEU A 457 -3.52 -11.70 10.33
CA LEU A 457 -3.59 -13.03 10.94
C LEU A 457 -4.75 -13.91 10.44
N GLU A 458 -5.69 -13.40 9.63
CA GLU A 458 -6.73 -14.23 9.00
C GLU A 458 -6.15 -15.37 8.14
N CYS A 459 -4.88 -15.29 7.72
CA CYS A 459 -4.23 -16.35 6.93
C CYS A 459 -3.65 -17.52 7.75
N LEU A 460 -3.57 -17.41 9.09
CA LEU A 460 -2.90 -18.43 9.91
C LEU A 460 -3.43 -19.86 9.68
N PRO A 461 -4.75 -20.14 9.49
CA PRO A 461 -5.24 -21.50 9.23
C PRO A 461 -4.72 -22.17 7.95
N PHE A 462 -4.12 -21.40 7.03
CA PHE A 462 -3.45 -21.92 5.84
C PHE A 462 -1.94 -22.10 6.05
N CYS A 463 -1.39 -21.47 7.10
CA CYS A 463 0.04 -21.45 7.43
C CYS A 463 0.42 -22.36 8.61
N MET A 464 -0.51 -22.67 9.53
CA MET A 464 -0.20 -23.31 10.83
C MET A 464 -1.32 -24.28 11.26
N PRO A 465 -1.03 -25.31 12.08
CA PRO A 465 -2.05 -26.28 12.50
C PRO A 465 -3.13 -25.67 13.41
N SER A 466 -4.37 -26.14 13.28
CA SER A 466 -5.50 -25.57 14.03
C SER A 466 -5.37 -25.67 15.56
N ASP A 467 -4.74 -26.75 16.07
CA ASP A 467 -4.38 -26.88 17.49
C ASP A 467 -3.47 -25.74 17.95
N PHE A 468 -2.45 -25.45 17.15
CA PHE A 468 -1.43 -24.45 17.46
C PHE A 468 -2.02 -23.04 17.45
N ILE A 469 -2.89 -22.74 16.49
CA ILE A 469 -3.65 -21.48 16.43
C ILE A 469 -4.56 -21.36 17.66
N HIS A 470 -5.28 -22.44 18.02
CA HIS A 470 -6.15 -22.47 19.19
C HIS A 470 -5.38 -22.29 20.51
N GLN A 471 -4.20 -22.88 20.65
CA GLN A 471 -3.38 -22.79 21.86
C GLN A 471 -2.67 -21.43 22.02
N HIS A 472 -2.20 -20.82 20.93
CA HIS A 472 -1.28 -19.67 20.98
C HIS A 472 -1.87 -18.34 20.52
N PHE A 473 -2.74 -18.33 19.51
CA PHE A 473 -3.27 -17.09 18.93
C PHE A 473 -4.69 -16.78 19.39
N THR A 474 -5.59 -17.77 19.42
CA THR A 474 -6.99 -17.58 19.82
C THR A 474 -7.18 -16.85 21.15
N PRO A 475 -6.41 -17.13 22.24
CA PRO A 475 -6.56 -16.40 23.51
C PRO A 475 -6.23 -14.90 23.39
N ILE A 476 -5.22 -14.55 22.58
CA ILE A 476 -4.75 -13.18 22.38
C ILE A 476 -5.75 -12.36 21.53
N ILE A 477 -6.30 -12.97 20.48
CA ILE A 477 -7.34 -12.33 19.66
C ILE A 477 -8.66 -12.25 20.42
N LEU A 478 -9.02 -13.25 21.22
CA LEU A 478 -10.19 -13.22 22.11
C LEU A 478 -10.07 -12.10 23.16
N GLY A 479 -8.90 -11.94 23.79
CA GLY A 479 -8.60 -10.80 24.66
C GLY A 479 -8.71 -9.46 23.95
N SER A 480 -8.25 -9.37 22.70
CA SER A 480 -8.36 -8.16 21.86
C SER A 480 -9.82 -7.84 21.48
N ALA A 481 -10.65 -8.85 21.25
CA ALA A 481 -12.08 -8.71 20.96
C ALA A 481 -12.90 -8.33 22.21
N ALA A 482 -12.62 -8.95 23.35
CA ALA A 482 -13.32 -8.70 24.61
C ALA A 482 -12.91 -7.35 25.24
N ASN A 483 -11.61 -7.09 25.36
CA ASN A 483 -11.04 -6.02 26.19
C ASN A 483 -10.41 -4.87 25.38
N GLY A 484 -10.44 -4.93 24.04
CA GLY A 484 -9.84 -3.90 23.17
C GLY A 484 -10.42 -2.50 23.41
N ARG A 485 -9.55 -1.48 23.49
CA ARG A 485 -9.94 -0.11 23.83
C ARG A 485 -10.85 0.57 22.79
N VAL A 486 -10.74 0.21 21.51
CA VAL A 486 -11.47 0.86 20.40
C VAL A 486 -12.29 -0.14 19.59
N LYS A 487 -13.47 0.30 19.11
CA LYS A 487 -14.39 -0.57 18.35
C LYS A 487 -13.77 -1.25 17.11
N PRO A 488 -12.97 -0.59 16.25
CA PRO A 488 -12.40 -1.23 15.06
C PRO A 488 -11.50 -2.43 15.35
N VAL A 489 -10.61 -2.32 16.36
CA VAL A 489 -9.76 -3.43 16.81
C VAL A 489 -10.62 -4.60 17.29
N ARG A 490 -11.69 -4.34 18.05
CA ARG A 490 -12.62 -5.38 18.50
C ARG A 490 -13.38 -6.02 17.32
N TYR A 491 -13.80 -5.23 16.35
CA TYR A 491 -14.52 -5.68 15.15
C TYR A 491 -13.64 -6.56 14.24
N GLN A 492 -12.35 -6.24 14.09
CA GLN A 492 -11.45 -7.13 13.35
C GLN A 492 -11.11 -8.39 14.16
N ALA A 493 -10.94 -8.27 15.48
CA ALA A 493 -10.66 -9.43 16.33
C ALA A 493 -11.79 -10.48 16.33
N ILE A 494 -13.07 -10.08 16.43
CA ILE A 494 -14.20 -11.02 16.27
C ILE A 494 -14.24 -11.67 14.88
N ARG A 495 -13.85 -10.96 13.82
CA ARG A 495 -13.79 -11.49 12.45
C ARG A 495 -12.71 -12.55 12.31
N THR A 496 -11.49 -12.26 12.77
CA THR A 496 -10.37 -13.21 12.77
C THR A 496 -10.68 -14.45 13.63
N LEU A 497 -11.40 -14.32 14.75
CA LEU A 497 -11.87 -15.45 15.56
C LEU A 497 -12.91 -16.32 14.83
N LEU A 498 -13.83 -15.73 14.05
CA LEU A 498 -14.78 -16.49 13.22
C LEU A 498 -14.06 -17.26 12.10
N ILE A 499 -12.96 -16.72 11.56
CA ILE A 499 -12.13 -17.41 10.57
C ILE A 499 -11.31 -18.55 11.22
N PHE A 500 -10.77 -18.34 12.43
CA PHE A 500 -10.16 -19.41 13.23
C PHE A 500 -11.18 -20.52 13.57
N LEU A 501 -12.45 -20.17 13.84
CA LEU A 501 -13.54 -21.13 14.03
C LEU A 501 -13.85 -21.92 12.75
N ARG A 502 -13.96 -21.24 11.59
CA ARG A 502 -14.28 -21.87 10.28
C ARG A 502 -13.29 -22.95 9.88
N TYR A 503 -12.01 -22.76 10.20
CA TYR A 503 -10.93 -23.65 9.76
C TYR A 503 -10.29 -24.48 10.90
N ASN A 504 -10.94 -24.57 12.07
CA ASN A 504 -10.49 -25.48 13.12
C ASN A 504 -10.99 -26.92 12.86
N ARG A 505 -10.08 -27.90 12.79
CA ARG A 505 -10.39 -29.31 12.49
C ARG A 505 -10.89 -30.15 13.68
N LYS A 506 -11.09 -29.56 14.86
CA LYS A 506 -11.46 -30.28 16.10
C LYS A 506 -12.74 -29.73 16.73
N ASP A 507 -13.76 -30.58 16.80
CA ASP A 507 -15.11 -30.22 17.25
C ASP A 507 -15.15 -29.68 18.68
N ASN A 508 -14.27 -30.17 19.57
CA ASN A 508 -14.17 -29.68 20.94
C ASN A 508 -13.59 -28.25 21.01
N GLN A 509 -12.62 -27.91 20.17
CA GLN A 509 -12.05 -26.56 20.07
C GLN A 509 -13.00 -25.60 19.36
N GLN A 510 -13.70 -26.07 18.31
CA GLN A 510 -14.78 -25.31 17.68
C GLN A 510 -15.88 -25.01 18.69
N LYS A 511 -16.36 -26.02 19.43
CA LYS A 511 -17.40 -25.84 20.45
C LYS A 511 -16.94 -24.85 21.52
N TRP A 512 -15.74 -25.04 22.09
CA TRP A 512 -15.19 -24.10 23.08
C TRP A 512 -15.17 -22.66 22.56
N LEU A 513 -14.78 -22.45 21.29
CA LEU A 513 -14.71 -21.11 20.71
C LEU A 513 -16.12 -20.54 20.43
N ARG A 514 -17.09 -21.35 19.97
CA ARG A 514 -18.50 -20.92 19.87
C ARG A 514 -19.06 -20.52 21.24
N ASP A 515 -18.89 -21.39 22.23
CA ASP A 515 -19.38 -21.17 23.60
C ASP A 515 -18.71 -19.92 24.22
N ALA A 516 -17.41 -19.69 24.00
CA ALA A 516 -16.71 -18.49 24.43
C ALA A 516 -17.21 -17.21 23.72
N LEU A 517 -17.41 -17.25 22.40
CA LEU A 517 -17.94 -16.11 21.64
C LEU A 517 -19.40 -15.78 22.00
N VAL A 518 -20.22 -16.78 22.36
CA VAL A 518 -21.57 -16.55 22.88
C VAL A 518 -21.52 -15.98 24.31
N ASN A 519 -20.83 -16.66 25.23
CA ASN A 519 -20.87 -16.32 26.65
C ASN A 519 -20.17 -14.99 26.96
N GLN A 520 -19.00 -14.72 26.38
CA GLN A 520 -18.26 -13.48 26.65
C GLN A 520 -18.86 -12.25 25.98
N PHE A 521 -19.68 -12.41 24.93
CA PHE A 521 -20.19 -11.30 24.13
C PHE A 521 -21.71 -11.15 24.18
N CYS A 522 -22.48 -12.21 23.89
CA CYS A 522 -23.94 -12.15 23.94
C CYS A 522 -24.45 -12.01 25.37
N TYR A 523 -23.89 -12.79 26.30
CA TYR A 523 -24.26 -12.77 27.73
C TYR A 523 -23.32 -11.91 28.58
N SER A 524 -22.58 -10.99 27.94
CA SER A 524 -21.71 -10.03 28.63
C SER A 524 -22.52 -9.03 29.46
N GLU A 525 -22.10 -8.73 30.69
CA GLU A 525 -22.70 -7.64 31.49
C GLU A 525 -22.62 -6.27 30.77
N SER A 526 -21.55 -6.07 30.00
CA SER A 526 -21.32 -4.84 29.23
C SER A 526 -22.23 -4.76 28.00
N CYS A 527 -23.19 -3.84 28.01
CA CYS A 527 -24.06 -3.56 26.87
C CYS A 527 -23.29 -3.11 25.62
N TYR A 528 -22.06 -2.57 25.76
CA TYR A 528 -21.18 -2.29 24.63
C TYR A 528 -20.68 -3.59 24.00
N THR A 529 -20.29 -4.58 24.81
CA THR A 529 -19.86 -5.91 24.31
C THR A 529 -21.03 -6.67 23.70
N ARG A 530 -22.26 -6.55 24.22
CA ARG A 530 -23.46 -7.13 23.58
C ARG A 530 -23.75 -6.51 22.21
N GLN A 531 -23.47 -5.21 22.01
CA GLN A 531 -23.47 -4.60 20.66
C GLN A 531 -22.35 -5.14 19.76
N ILE A 532 -21.17 -5.50 20.31
CA ILE A 532 -20.14 -6.22 19.54
C ILE A 532 -20.65 -7.60 19.10
N TYR A 533 -21.47 -8.30 19.89
CA TYR A 533 -22.06 -9.59 19.47
C TYR A 533 -22.98 -9.45 18.25
N VAL A 534 -23.79 -8.39 18.15
CA VAL A 534 -24.61 -8.15 16.94
C VAL A 534 -23.73 -7.97 15.69
N LYS A 535 -22.58 -7.28 15.82
CA LYS A 535 -21.61 -7.15 14.72
C LYS A 535 -20.84 -8.45 14.45
N LEU A 536 -20.61 -9.28 15.47
CA LEU A 536 -20.09 -10.64 15.32
C LEU A 536 -21.06 -11.48 14.48
N CYS A 537 -22.37 -11.41 14.74
CA CYS A 537 -23.36 -12.11 13.95
C CYS A 537 -23.39 -11.66 12.48
N LEU A 538 -23.23 -10.36 12.19
CA LEU A 538 -23.06 -9.89 10.80
C LEU A 538 -21.84 -10.52 10.13
N TYR A 539 -20.67 -10.52 10.79
CA TYR A 539 -19.48 -11.20 10.24
C TYR A 539 -19.64 -12.73 10.17
N ALA A 540 -20.41 -13.35 11.06
CA ALA A 540 -20.70 -14.79 10.98
C ALA A 540 -21.57 -15.11 9.74
N LEU A 541 -22.46 -14.21 9.32
CA LEU A 541 -23.20 -14.31 8.06
C LEU A 541 -22.34 -14.05 6.81
N GLU A 542 -21.21 -13.36 6.95
CA GLU A 542 -20.19 -13.29 5.89
C GLU A 542 -19.38 -14.60 5.84
N VAL A 543 -18.91 -15.10 6.99
CA VAL A 543 -17.95 -16.22 7.10
C VAL A 543 -18.57 -17.62 7.00
N PHE A 544 -19.82 -17.83 7.42
CA PHE A 544 -20.49 -19.14 7.48
C PHE A 544 -21.75 -19.23 6.62
N SER A 545 -22.19 -20.45 6.32
CA SER A 545 -23.50 -20.72 5.72
C SER A 545 -24.66 -20.36 6.66
N SER A 546 -25.84 -20.11 6.08
CA SER A 546 -27.08 -19.87 6.81
C SER A 546 -27.43 -21.05 7.72
N LYS A 547 -27.13 -22.29 7.31
CA LYS A 547 -27.32 -23.49 8.11
C LYS A 547 -26.52 -23.41 9.42
N TYR A 548 -25.21 -23.20 9.32
CA TYR A 548 -24.33 -23.10 10.49
C TYR A 548 -24.70 -21.91 11.38
N PHE A 549 -25.10 -20.77 10.79
CA PHE A 549 -25.57 -19.62 11.56
C PHE A 549 -26.89 -19.92 12.31
N LYS A 550 -27.87 -20.55 11.64
CA LYS A 550 -29.15 -20.98 12.24
C LYS A 550 -28.95 -21.97 13.38
N GLU A 551 -27.96 -22.86 13.26
CA GLU A 551 -27.62 -23.86 14.27
C GLU A 551 -26.94 -23.27 15.53
N TYR A 552 -26.01 -22.31 15.38
CA TYR A 552 -25.14 -21.88 16.49
C TYR A 552 -25.30 -20.43 16.97
N PHE A 553 -25.73 -19.49 16.12
CA PHE A 553 -25.72 -18.04 16.43
C PHE A 553 -27.11 -17.40 16.46
N PHE A 554 -28.09 -17.98 15.76
CA PHE A 554 -29.42 -17.39 15.60
C PHE A 554 -30.19 -17.28 16.92
N GLN A 555 -30.26 -18.36 17.73
CA GLN A 555 -31.01 -18.33 19.00
C GLN A 555 -30.42 -17.37 20.04
N PRO A 556 -29.09 -17.35 20.33
CA PRO A 556 -28.52 -16.36 21.25
C PRO A 556 -28.73 -14.91 20.77
N LEU A 557 -28.61 -14.65 19.46
CA LEU A 557 -28.86 -13.31 18.91
C LEU A 557 -30.30 -12.83 19.15
N LEU A 558 -31.30 -13.69 19.01
CA LEU A 558 -32.71 -13.31 19.26
C LEU A 558 -32.97 -12.93 20.72
N CYS A 559 -32.20 -13.43 21.69
CA CYS A 559 -32.30 -13.00 23.09
C CYS A 559 -32.04 -11.49 23.26
N LEU A 560 -31.25 -10.87 22.36
CA LEU A 560 -30.96 -9.44 22.40
C LEU A 560 -32.14 -8.56 21.94
N ALA A 561 -33.22 -9.13 21.40
CA ALA A 561 -34.48 -8.43 21.19
C ALA A 561 -35.14 -8.00 22.52
N GLU A 562 -34.93 -8.78 23.58
CA GLU A 562 -35.50 -8.52 24.92
C GLU A 562 -34.46 -7.94 25.91
N ASP A 563 -33.30 -7.46 25.41
CA ASP A 563 -32.24 -6.86 26.23
C ASP A 563 -32.75 -5.67 27.05
N ALA A 564 -32.33 -5.54 28.32
CA ALA A 564 -32.71 -4.41 29.17
C ALA A 564 -32.29 -3.04 28.58
N ILE A 565 -31.18 -2.98 27.84
CA ILE A 565 -30.59 -1.74 27.32
C ILE A 565 -31.04 -1.46 25.88
N SER A 566 -31.73 -0.34 25.71
CA SER A 566 -32.29 0.14 24.43
C SER A 566 -31.29 0.19 23.28
N ASN A 567 -30.04 0.56 23.53
CA ASN A 567 -29.00 0.62 22.49
C ASN A 567 -28.56 -0.77 21.97
N VAL A 568 -28.78 -1.84 22.75
CA VAL A 568 -28.58 -3.21 22.27
C VAL A 568 -29.76 -3.62 21.39
N ARG A 569 -31.01 -3.36 21.82
CA ARG A 569 -32.23 -3.60 21.02
C ARG A 569 -32.21 -2.82 19.70
N TYR A 570 -31.78 -1.55 19.74
CA TYR A 570 -31.53 -0.72 18.55
C TYR A 570 -30.53 -1.37 17.59
N SER A 571 -29.42 -1.92 18.11
CA SER A 571 -28.43 -2.61 17.28
C SER A 571 -28.98 -3.91 16.68
N PHE A 572 -29.77 -4.67 17.45
CA PHE A 572 -30.45 -5.88 17.00
C PHE A 572 -31.46 -5.61 15.85
N ILE A 573 -32.17 -4.48 15.87
CA ILE A 573 -33.07 -4.10 14.77
C ILE A 573 -32.30 -4.04 13.43
N GLY A 574 -31.08 -3.51 13.45
CA GLY A 574 -30.24 -3.36 12.25
C GLY A 574 -29.89 -4.67 11.52
N ILE A 575 -29.97 -5.85 12.16
CA ILE A 575 -29.70 -7.15 11.51
C ILE A 575 -31.00 -7.87 11.05
N LEU A 576 -32.19 -7.35 11.38
CA LEU A 576 -33.48 -7.96 10.98
C LEU A 576 -33.64 -8.22 9.47
N PRO A 577 -33.18 -7.35 8.54
CA PRO A 577 -33.25 -7.63 7.09
C PRO A 577 -32.45 -8.88 6.69
N ASN A 578 -31.28 -9.09 7.30
CA ASN A 578 -30.48 -10.29 7.08
C ASN A 578 -31.18 -11.52 7.68
N LEU A 579 -31.68 -11.44 8.91
CA LEU A 579 -32.40 -12.55 9.55
C LEU A 579 -33.64 -12.96 8.76
N LYS A 580 -34.39 -12.00 8.21
CA LYS A 580 -35.50 -12.25 7.29
C LYS A 580 -35.07 -13.10 6.10
N LEU A 581 -33.98 -12.70 5.42
CA LEU A 581 -33.48 -13.40 4.23
C LEU A 581 -33.10 -14.86 4.54
N LEU A 582 -32.52 -15.15 5.71
CA LEU A 582 -32.21 -16.52 6.16
C LEU A 582 -33.44 -17.42 6.31
N THR A 583 -34.59 -16.84 6.69
CA THR A 583 -35.87 -17.57 6.84
C THR A 583 -36.60 -17.81 5.50
N LEU A 584 -36.09 -17.23 4.41
CA LEU A 584 -36.59 -17.46 3.05
C LEU A 584 -35.76 -18.49 2.28
N LEU A 585 -34.53 -18.81 2.70
CA LEU A 585 -33.70 -19.78 2.00
C LEU A 585 -34.33 -21.19 2.03
N PRO A 586 -34.30 -21.96 0.91
CA PRO A 586 -34.77 -23.34 0.88
C PRO A 586 -33.93 -24.29 1.76
N PRO A 587 -34.53 -25.31 2.40
CA PRO A 587 -35.97 -25.51 2.57
C PRO A 587 -36.58 -24.42 3.47
N MET A 588 -37.77 -23.93 3.13
CA MET A 588 -38.41 -22.79 3.80
C MET A 588 -38.50 -23.01 5.32
N ASP A 589 -37.67 -22.29 6.06
CA ASP A 589 -37.29 -22.65 7.43
C ASP A 589 -38.34 -22.16 8.47
N THR A 590 -39.53 -22.77 8.41
CA THR A 590 -40.74 -22.37 9.16
C THR A 590 -40.49 -22.21 10.66
N LYS A 591 -39.70 -23.10 11.26
CA LYS A 591 -39.24 -23.01 12.66
C LYS A 591 -38.59 -21.65 12.95
N TYR A 592 -37.56 -21.28 12.20
CA TYR A 592 -36.81 -20.04 12.43
C TYR A 592 -37.64 -18.80 12.06
N LYS A 593 -38.54 -18.91 11.06
CA LYS A 593 -39.53 -17.87 10.74
C LYS A 593 -40.46 -17.57 11.92
N VAL A 594 -40.97 -18.59 12.61
CA VAL A 594 -41.85 -18.43 13.79
C VAL A 594 -41.09 -17.79 14.95
N ILE A 595 -39.89 -18.28 15.28
CA ILE A 595 -39.11 -17.75 16.41
C ILE A 595 -38.65 -16.30 16.15
N LEU A 596 -38.29 -15.94 14.90
CA LEU A 596 -38.01 -14.57 14.52
C LEU A 596 -39.25 -13.66 14.65
N GLN A 597 -40.43 -14.15 14.26
CA GLN A 597 -41.68 -13.38 14.36
C GLN A 597 -42.10 -13.17 15.83
N ASP A 598 -41.91 -14.16 16.71
CA ASP A 598 -42.10 -14.02 18.16
C ASP A 598 -41.18 -12.93 18.74
N ALA A 599 -39.88 -12.98 18.44
CA ALA A 599 -38.92 -11.97 18.89
C ALA A 599 -39.26 -10.54 18.41
N ILE A 600 -39.71 -10.38 17.15
CA ILE A 600 -40.19 -9.08 16.64
C ILE A 600 -41.45 -8.64 17.38
N THR A 601 -42.45 -9.51 17.55
CA THR A 601 -43.73 -9.18 18.20
C THR A 601 -43.53 -8.77 19.66
N LYS A 602 -42.61 -9.44 20.37
CA LYS A 602 -42.21 -9.08 21.75
C LYS A 602 -41.51 -7.73 21.80
N LEU A 603 -40.64 -7.41 20.84
CA LEU A 603 -40.00 -6.10 20.76
C LEU A 603 -41.01 -5.00 20.46
N GLU A 604 -41.94 -5.20 19.52
CA GLU A 604 -43.02 -4.25 19.20
C GLU A 604 -43.98 -3.98 20.37
N THR A 605 -44.19 -4.97 21.25
CA THR A 605 -45.13 -4.87 22.38
C THR A 605 -44.49 -4.42 23.69
N LYS A 606 -43.19 -4.69 23.91
CA LYS A 606 -42.48 -4.36 25.16
C LYS A 606 -41.64 -3.07 25.09
N GLU A 607 -41.30 -2.59 23.90
CA GLU A 607 -40.45 -1.40 23.75
C GLU A 607 -41.17 -0.12 24.20
N LYS A 608 -40.44 0.70 24.96
CA LYS A 608 -40.89 1.98 25.53
C LYS A 608 -40.19 3.17 24.88
N GLU A 609 -38.99 2.96 24.33
CA GLU A 609 -38.17 4.00 23.73
C GLU A 609 -38.68 4.39 22.33
N LYS A 610 -39.18 5.62 22.22
CA LYS A 610 -39.75 6.17 20.96
C LYS A 610 -38.78 6.08 19.77
N TYR A 611 -37.48 6.29 20.01
CA TYR A 611 -36.46 6.22 18.95
C TYR A 611 -36.20 4.78 18.47
N VAL A 612 -36.25 3.80 19.38
CA VAL A 612 -36.10 2.38 19.03
C VAL A 612 -37.35 1.89 18.27
N MET A 613 -38.55 2.25 18.72
CA MET A 613 -39.80 1.98 17.97
C MET A 613 -39.82 2.63 16.59
N GLN A 614 -39.26 3.84 16.44
CA GLN A 614 -39.17 4.48 15.12
C GLN A 614 -38.16 3.78 14.21
N HIS A 615 -37.02 3.30 14.74
CA HIS A 615 -36.08 2.47 13.98
C HIS A 615 -36.74 1.16 13.55
N LEU A 616 -37.40 0.46 14.47
CA LEU A 616 -38.13 -0.79 14.21
C LEU A 616 -39.18 -0.62 13.12
N LYS A 617 -40.06 0.39 13.24
CA LYS A 617 -41.10 0.69 12.25
C LYS A 617 -40.56 1.09 10.88
N ASN A 618 -39.35 1.64 10.81
CA ASN A 618 -38.68 1.88 9.53
C ASN A 618 -38.16 0.55 8.95
N THR A 619 -37.33 -0.16 9.69
CA THR A 619 -36.69 -1.41 9.25
C THR A 619 -37.69 -2.54 8.96
N LEU A 620 -38.86 -2.57 9.62
CA LEU A 620 -39.91 -3.53 9.29
C LEU A 620 -40.55 -3.29 7.91
N ARG A 621 -40.55 -2.06 7.37
CA ARG A 621 -40.95 -1.81 5.97
C ARG A 621 -39.90 -2.36 5.01
N ASP A 622 -38.62 -2.19 5.34
CA ASP A 622 -37.52 -2.74 4.52
C ASP A 622 -37.56 -4.29 4.54
N VAL A 623 -37.80 -4.90 5.70
CA VAL A 623 -38.01 -6.35 5.91
C VAL A 623 -39.20 -6.91 5.12
N GLN A 624 -40.23 -6.11 4.83
CA GLN A 624 -41.34 -6.52 3.96
C GLN A 624 -40.95 -6.57 2.48
N LEU A 625 -39.94 -5.80 2.05
CA LEU A 625 -39.42 -5.78 0.68
C LEU A 625 -38.35 -6.86 0.41
N VAL A 626 -37.79 -7.49 1.46
CA VAL A 626 -36.80 -8.57 1.34
C VAL A 626 -37.42 -9.80 0.67
N SER A 627 -36.95 -10.11 -0.54
CA SER A 627 -37.33 -11.31 -1.31
C SER A 627 -36.10 -12.02 -1.89
N LEU A 628 -36.21 -13.35 -2.10
CA LEU A 628 -35.15 -14.13 -2.76
C LEU A 628 -34.87 -13.65 -4.19
N ILE A 629 -35.90 -13.20 -4.91
CA ILE A 629 -35.81 -12.83 -6.33
C ILE A 629 -34.81 -11.67 -6.52
N GLY A 630 -34.82 -10.69 -5.61
CA GLY A 630 -33.83 -9.61 -5.56
C GLY A 630 -32.50 -9.95 -4.89
N ASN A 631 -32.29 -11.19 -4.43
CA ASN A 631 -31.13 -11.61 -3.62
C ASN A 631 -30.50 -12.94 -4.11
N LYS A 632 -30.59 -13.26 -5.41
CA LYS A 632 -30.05 -14.53 -5.98
C LYS A 632 -28.57 -14.76 -5.67
N GLU A 633 -27.75 -13.72 -5.69
CA GLU A 633 -26.33 -13.81 -5.33
C GLU A 633 -26.11 -14.28 -3.89
N PHE A 634 -26.95 -13.85 -2.95
CA PHE A 634 -26.84 -14.27 -1.56
C PHE A 634 -27.07 -15.78 -1.43
N GLN A 635 -28.09 -16.32 -2.12
CA GLN A 635 -28.36 -17.76 -2.16
C GLN A 635 -27.19 -18.54 -2.78
N GLN A 636 -26.60 -18.05 -3.88
CA GLN A 636 -25.43 -18.68 -4.52
C GLN A 636 -24.21 -18.72 -3.58
N ARG A 637 -23.91 -17.58 -2.93
CA ARG A 637 -22.81 -17.47 -1.94
C ARG A 637 -23.06 -18.37 -0.73
N ASP A 638 -24.31 -18.57 -0.31
CA ASP A 638 -24.65 -19.41 0.84
C ASP A 638 -24.47 -20.91 0.54
N MET A 639 -24.95 -21.37 -0.62
CA MET A 639 -24.75 -22.75 -1.09
C MET A 639 -23.25 -23.09 -1.21
N ALA A 640 -22.46 -22.21 -1.82
CA ALA A 640 -21.01 -22.40 -1.96
C ALA A 640 -20.28 -22.51 -0.59
N LYS A 641 -20.75 -21.80 0.45
CA LYS A 641 -20.21 -21.98 1.82
C LYS A 641 -20.62 -23.31 2.42
N GLN A 642 -21.86 -23.74 2.23
CA GLN A 642 -22.38 -25.01 2.73
C GLN A 642 -21.65 -26.20 2.07
N GLU A 643 -21.32 -26.11 0.78
CA GLU A 643 -20.47 -27.07 0.07
C GLU A 643 -19.04 -27.12 0.65
N GLN A 644 -18.40 -25.96 0.87
CA GLN A 644 -17.09 -25.88 1.51
C GLN A 644 -17.09 -26.46 2.95
N GLU A 645 -18.14 -26.19 3.72
CA GLU A 645 -18.30 -26.71 5.08
C GLU A 645 -18.52 -28.23 5.08
N ALA A 646 -19.31 -28.75 4.13
CA ALA A 646 -19.48 -30.20 3.95
C ALA A 646 -18.17 -30.89 3.51
N ALA A 647 -17.41 -30.27 2.59
CA ALA A 647 -16.11 -30.78 2.16
C ALA A 647 -15.07 -30.77 3.30
N PHE A 648 -15.00 -29.69 4.10
CA PHE A 648 -14.08 -29.56 5.23
C PHE A 648 -14.39 -30.55 6.36
N ASN A 649 -15.68 -30.82 6.61
CA ASN A 649 -16.13 -31.78 7.62
C ASN A 649 -16.13 -33.24 7.12
N SER A 650 -15.83 -33.49 5.84
CA SER A 650 -15.72 -34.85 5.31
C SER A 650 -14.49 -35.58 5.87
N PRO A 651 -14.57 -36.90 6.15
CA PRO A 651 -13.42 -37.64 6.65
C PRO A 651 -12.34 -37.77 5.57
N THR A 652 -11.11 -37.30 5.86
CA THR A 652 -9.95 -37.55 5.01
C THR A 652 -9.71 -39.07 4.85
N PRO A 653 -9.13 -39.54 3.72
CA PRO A 653 -8.96 -40.97 3.44
C PRO A 653 -8.25 -41.76 4.55
N GLU A 654 -7.33 -41.10 5.27
CA GLU A 654 -6.63 -41.64 6.44
C GLU A 654 -7.58 -42.18 7.52
N LYS A 655 -8.72 -41.52 7.75
CA LYS A 655 -9.75 -41.97 8.71
C LYS A 655 -10.49 -43.23 8.25
N GLN A 656 -10.56 -43.50 6.94
CA GLN A 656 -11.21 -44.70 6.42
C GLN A 656 -10.35 -45.95 6.69
N ILE A 657 -9.03 -45.87 6.49
CA ILE A 657 -8.07 -46.95 6.75
C ILE A 657 -8.10 -47.39 8.24
N ALA A 658 -8.18 -46.42 9.15
CA ALA A 658 -8.29 -46.67 10.59
C ALA A 658 -9.65 -47.27 11.01
N THR A 659 -10.69 -47.18 10.17
CA THR A 659 -12.02 -47.75 10.45
C THR A 659 -12.15 -49.18 9.93
N ILE A 660 -11.52 -49.49 8.79
CA ILE A 660 -11.53 -50.84 8.17
C ILE A 660 -10.77 -51.88 9.03
N THR A 661 -9.78 -51.44 9.81
CA THR A 661 -9.02 -52.31 10.73
C THR A 661 -9.75 -52.68 12.03
N ALA A 662 -10.98 -52.18 12.24
CA ALA A 662 -11.78 -52.42 13.45
C ALA A 662 -12.76 -53.61 13.36
N HIS A 663 -12.57 -54.53 12.40
CA HIS A 663 -13.37 -55.76 12.29
C HIS A 663 -12.50 -57.01 12.45
N SER A 664 -12.56 -57.60 13.65
CA SER A 664 -11.83 -58.82 13.99
C SER A 664 -12.42 -60.03 13.27
N PRO A 665 -11.65 -60.85 12.54
CA PRO A 665 -12.13 -62.14 12.06
C PRO A 665 -12.39 -63.09 13.24
N MET A 666 -13.34 -64.01 13.06
CA MET A 666 -13.64 -65.05 14.05
C MET A 666 -12.50 -66.08 14.08
N LYS A 667 -12.07 -66.50 15.29
CA LYS A 667 -11.07 -67.56 15.44
C LYS A 667 -11.71 -68.94 15.24
N PRO A 668 -11.17 -69.82 14.38
CA PRO A 668 -11.49 -71.24 14.44
C PRO A 668 -10.85 -71.88 15.68
N LYS A 669 -11.49 -72.94 16.22
CA LYS A 669 -10.91 -73.79 17.26
C LYS A 669 -10.02 -74.86 16.62
N VAL A 670 -8.76 -74.94 17.02
CA VAL A 670 -7.90 -76.13 16.84
C VAL A 670 -7.15 -76.38 18.16
N ASN A 671 -6.88 -77.64 18.47
CA ASN A 671 -6.39 -78.09 19.77
C ASN A 671 -4.88 -77.86 19.96
N ALA A 672 -4.45 -77.87 21.23
CA ALA A 672 -3.04 -77.77 21.61
C ALA A 672 -2.32 -79.14 21.60
N ALA A 673 -0.99 -79.10 21.45
CA ALA A 673 -0.06 -80.19 21.73
C ALA A 673 1.16 -79.65 22.50
N ALA A 674 1.94 -80.55 23.11
CA ALA A 674 3.12 -80.22 23.93
C ALA A 674 4.34 -79.80 23.04
N SER A 675 5.51 -79.38 23.56
CA SER A 675 6.12 -79.53 24.90
C SER A 675 7.21 -78.47 25.16
N GLY A 676 7.83 -78.44 26.36
CA GLY A 676 9.13 -77.75 26.57
C GLY A 676 9.25 -76.78 27.76
N ARG A 677 9.93 -77.21 28.83
CA ARG A 677 10.56 -76.44 29.93
C ARG A 677 11.86 -77.20 30.30
N PRO A 678 12.87 -76.65 31.01
CA PRO A 678 12.83 -75.59 32.04
C PRO A 678 13.88 -74.45 31.83
N GLY A 679 14.06 -73.45 32.73
CA GLY A 679 13.25 -73.04 33.88
C GLY A 679 13.93 -72.04 34.84
N ARG A 680 13.22 -71.71 35.95
CA ARG A 680 13.61 -71.07 37.25
C ARG A 680 14.46 -69.77 37.23
N ARG A 681 14.04 -68.64 37.86
CA ARG A 681 13.74 -68.34 39.30
C ARG A 681 14.99 -68.34 40.21
N PRO A 682 15.09 -67.57 41.33
CA PRO A 682 14.09 -67.09 42.32
C PRO A 682 13.20 -65.88 41.93
N SER A 683 12.40 -65.37 42.90
CA SER A 683 11.43 -64.25 42.77
C SER A 683 10.80 -63.89 44.14
N LEU A 684 10.05 -62.76 44.24
CA LEU A 684 9.08 -62.33 45.31
C LEU A 684 9.70 -61.49 46.46
N THR A 685 9.19 -60.33 46.95
CA THR A 685 7.84 -59.72 47.25
C THR A 685 7.18 -60.12 48.58
N ARG A 686 6.79 -59.13 49.42
CA ARG A 686 5.75 -59.14 50.48
C ARG A 686 5.60 -57.71 51.06
N SER A 687 4.49 -57.23 51.64
CA SER A 687 3.07 -57.71 51.66
C SER A 687 2.11 -56.55 52.04
N ALA A 688 0.82 -56.68 51.70
CA ALA A 688 -0.32 -55.83 52.13
C ALA A 688 -0.88 -56.32 53.51
N PRO A 689 -2.16 -56.13 53.97
CA PRO A 689 -3.35 -55.41 53.43
C PRO A 689 -4.05 -54.54 54.55
N ALA A 690 -5.34 -54.13 54.62
CA ALA A 690 -6.51 -53.96 53.73
C ALA A 690 -7.58 -53.06 54.42
N SER A 691 -8.42 -52.34 53.67
CA SER A 691 -9.86 -52.09 53.99
C SER A 691 -10.63 -51.47 52.79
N LYS A 692 -11.93 -51.19 52.92
CA LYS A 692 -12.90 -50.99 51.81
C LYS A 692 -13.62 -49.62 51.89
N THR A 693 -13.99 -49.01 50.76
CA THR A 693 -15.39 -48.77 50.29
C THR A 693 -15.50 -47.92 49.00
N THR A 694 -16.41 -48.33 48.10
CA THR A 694 -17.21 -47.56 47.10
C THR A 694 -16.63 -46.46 46.18
N THR A 695 -17.01 -46.57 44.91
CA THR A 695 -16.98 -45.61 43.77
C THR A 695 -17.87 -44.36 44.00
N PRO A 696 -17.65 -43.19 43.33
CA PRO A 696 -17.67 -43.04 41.86
C PRO A 696 -16.46 -42.34 41.20
N SER A 697 -16.44 -42.36 39.87
CA SER A 697 -15.33 -41.96 38.99
C SER A 697 -15.25 -40.45 38.68
N PRO A 698 -14.06 -39.82 38.75
CA PRO A 698 -13.85 -38.44 38.30
C PRO A 698 -13.59 -38.33 36.78
N SER A 699 -13.94 -37.19 36.20
CA SER A 699 -13.67 -36.83 34.80
C SER A 699 -12.21 -36.41 34.57
N THR A 700 -11.58 -36.92 33.51
CA THR A 700 -10.20 -36.57 33.13
C THR A 700 -10.09 -35.18 32.52
N THR A 701 -9.89 -34.16 33.36
CA THR A 701 -9.44 -32.84 32.90
C THR A 701 -7.99 -32.95 32.42
N ILE A 702 -7.77 -32.89 31.11
CA ILE A 702 -6.40 -32.89 30.55
C ILE A 702 -5.75 -31.54 30.84
N ASP A 703 -4.87 -31.48 31.83
CA ASP A 703 -4.07 -30.29 32.06
C ASP A 703 -3.03 -30.12 30.93
N MET A 704 -2.96 -28.90 30.41
CA MET A 704 -2.07 -28.46 29.32
C MET A 704 -1.15 -27.32 29.80
N ASN A 705 -0.87 -27.21 31.10
CA ASN A 705 -0.07 -26.12 31.68
C ASN A 705 1.41 -26.13 31.25
N PHE A 706 2.02 -27.28 31.00
CA PHE A 706 3.47 -27.41 30.76
C PHE A 706 4.02 -26.56 29.60
N LEU A 707 3.21 -26.29 28.56
CA LEU A 707 3.60 -25.46 27.40
C LEU A 707 3.13 -23.99 27.50
N LYS A 708 2.39 -23.58 28.55
CA LYS A 708 1.67 -22.30 28.59
C LYS A 708 2.39 -21.14 29.25
N GLN A 709 3.40 -21.37 30.10
CA GLN A 709 4.17 -20.27 30.69
C GLN A 709 5.42 -19.93 29.86
N HIS A 710 6.35 -20.88 29.70
CA HIS A 710 7.61 -20.64 29.00
C HIS A 710 7.44 -20.07 27.58
N PHE A 711 6.64 -20.69 26.71
CA PHE A 711 6.48 -20.23 25.33
C PHE A 711 6.00 -18.77 25.22
N TYR A 712 5.09 -18.35 26.10
CA TYR A 712 4.57 -16.98 26.12
C TYR A 712 5.59 -16.00 26.71
N ILE A 713 6.34 -16.38 27.76
CA ILE A 713 7.45 -15.59 28.30
C ILE A 713 8.56 -15.42 27.23
N ASP A 714 8.93 -16.47 26.50
CA ASP A 714 9.89 -16.44 25.38
C ASP A 714 9.43 -15.52 24.22
N ALA A 715 8.12 -15.32 24.07
CA ALA A 715 7.51 -14.41 23.10
C ALA A 715 7.38 -12.97 23.65
N GLY A 716 7.75 -12.72 24.91
CA GLY A 716 7.57 -11.44 25.60
C GLY A 716 6.15 -11.19 26.11
N VAL A 717 5.26 -12.19 26.07
CA VAL A 717 3.85 -12.08 26.47
C VAL A 717 3.74 -12.25 27.98
N ASN A 718 3.69 -11.12 28.68
CA ASN A 718 3.38 -11.10 30.11
C ASN A 718 1.88 -11.32 30.33
N LEU A 719 1.51 -12.53 30.76
CA LEU A 719 0.13 -12.92 31.06
C LEU A 719 -0.34 -12.28 32.38
N SER A 720 -0.91 -11.08 32.30
CA SER A 720 -1.60 -10.45 33.43
C SER A 720 -2.72 -11.37 33.96
N THR A 721 -2.57 -11.83 35.20
CA THR A 721 -3.31 -12.97 35.80
C THR A 721 -4.80 -12.75 36.09
N THR A 722 -5.37 -11.64 35.63
CA THR A 722 -6.76 -11.20 35.86
C THR A 722 -7.84 -12.13 35.27
N VAL A 723 -7.47 -13.10 34.44
CA VAL A 723 -8.41 -13.99 33.71
C VAL A 723 -8.60 -15.36 34.41
N LEU A 724 -7.85 -15.66 35.48
CA LEU A 724 -7.88 -16.96 36.18
C LEU A 724 -8.20 -16.88 37.68
N ARG A 725 -8.83 -15.80 38.14
CA ARG A 725 -9.33 -15.67 39.54
C ARG A 725 -10.83 -15.45 39.61
N ALA A 726 -11.56 -16.50 39.23
CA ALA A 726 -12.85 -16.84 39.81
C ALA A 726 -12.73 -18.29 40.30
N ASN A 727 -13.32 -18.60 41.47
CA ASN A 727 -13.22 -19.90 42.17
C ASN A 727 -11.81 -20.26 42.67
N ASN A 728 -11.40 -19.64 43.79
CA ASN A 728 -10.99 -20.34 45.02
C ASN A 728 -10.36 -19.36 46.01
N GLU A 729 -11.06 -19.07 47.10
CA GLU A 729 -10.48 -18.43 48.28
C GLU A 729 -10.08 -19.52 49.28
N HIS A 730 -8.80 -19.55 49.69
CA HIS A 730 -8.41 -19.87 51.06
C HIS A 730 -7.00 -19.32 51.34
N THR A 731 -6.74 -19.00 52.60
CA THR A 731 -5.56 -18.30 53.10
C THR A 731 -4.37 -19.22 53.34
N ILE A 732 -3.14 -18.67 53.23
CA ILE A 732 -2.02 -18.83 54.18
C ILE A 732 -0.90 -17.82 53.79
N ASN A 733 -0.09 -17.39 54.77
CA ASN A 733 1.06 -16.49 54.57
C ASN A 733 2.25 -17.26 53.90
N ASP A 734 3.26 -16.63 53.29
CA ASP A 734 4.45 -16.14 54.02
C ASP A 734 5.41 -15.30 53.14
N LYS A 735 6.53 -14.88 53.75
CA LYS A 735 7.65 -14.06 53.28
C LYS A 735 8.92 -14.51 54.05
N PRO A 736 10.15 -14.04 53.74
CA PRO A 736 10.66 -13.30 52.57
C PRO A 736 11.92 -14.00 51.96
N ASP A 737 12.72 -13.31 51.10
CA ASP A 737 14.16 -12.99 51.35
C ASP A 737 14.90 -12.46 50.09
N ASP A 738 16.18 -12.05 50.26
CA ASP A 738 16.89 -11.00 49.49
C ASP A 738 18.09 -11.47 48.61
N ALA A 739 18.73 -10.49 47.92
CA ALA A 739 20.16 -10.46 47.51
C ALA A 739 20.67 -11.30 46.28
N ASN A 740 21.79 -10.98 45.58
CA ASN A 740 22.41 -9.70 45.14
C ASN A 740 23.58 -9.95 44.13
N LEU A 741 23.78 -9.10 43.10
CA LEU A 741 25.04 -8.87 42.29
C LEU A 741 25.69 -10.12 41.57
N THR A 742 26.72 -10.11 40.68
CA THR A 742 27.67 -9.13 40.05
C THR A 742 28.20 -9.62 38.66
N GLN A 743 29.09 -8.86 37.98
CA GLN A 743 29.91 -9.18 36.76
C GLN A 743 31.36 -8.62 36.95
N PRO A 744 32.35 -8.72 36.01
CA PRO A 744 32.80 -9.73 35.01
C PRO A 744 34.32 -10.12 35.23
N PRO A 745 35.09 -10.72 34.27
CA PRO A 745 36.10 -9.96 33.47
C PRO A 745 36.44 -10.53 32.05
N THR A 746 37.70 -10.43 31.54
CA THR A 746 38.07 -10.23 30.10
C THR A 746 39.39 -10.88 29.55
N LEU A 747 39.55 -10.94 28.19
CA LEU A 747 40.78 -11.11 27.35
C LEU A 747 41.40 -12.55 27.25
N GLU A 748 42.26 -12.98 26.28
CA GLU A 748 43.32 -12.35 25.43
C GLU A 748 43.49 -12.93 23.96
N ARG A 749 44.63 -12.69 23.27
CA ARG A 749 44.96 -12.95 21.82
C ARG A 749 46.02 -14.06 21.55
N ARG A 750 46.10 -14.56 20.28
CA ARG A 750 47.34 -14.73 19.44
C ARG A 750 47.00 -15.19 17.99
N SER A 751 47.96 -15.17 17.04
CA SER A 751 47.73 -15.43 15.59
C SER A 751 49.01 -15.71 14.76
N THR A 752 48.94 -16.53 13.70
CA THR A 752 50.04 -16.79 12.70
C THR A 752 49.55 -17.10 11.27
N SER A 753 50.45 -16.99 10.27
CA SER A 753 50.30 -17.21 8.81
C SER A 753 51.65 -17.63 8.19
N PRO A 754 51.76 -18.22 6.96
CA PRO A 754 52.07 -17.39 5.76
C PRO A 754 51.69 -17.95 4.32
N ALA A 755 51.73 -17.06 3.31
CA ALA A 755 52.07 -17.28 1.86
C ALA A 755 51.16 -18.17 0.94
N THR A 756 51.37 -18.36 -0.39
CA THR A 756 51.46 -17.49 -1.64
C THR A 756 51.01 -18.37 -2.87
N THR A 757 51.17 -18.17 -4.21
CA THR A 757 51.93 -17.25 -5.13
C THR A 757 51.41 -17.32 -6.61
N LEU A 758 51.52 -16.21 -7.38
CA LEU A 758 51.74 -16.04 -8.86
C LEU A 758 51.07 -16.93 -9.98
N THR A 759 50.08 -16.35 -10.71
CA THR A 759 50.02 -15.97 -12.19
C THR A 759 50.53 -16.88 -13.35
N PRO A 760 50.17 -16.67 -14.67
CA PRO A 760 48.99 -16.03 -15.35
C PRO A 760 48.55 -16.68 -16.75
N ARG A 761 47.68 -15.98 -17.54
CA ARG A 761 47.44 -16.07 -19.03
C ARG A 761 46.58 -17.25 -19.59
N ASN A 762 45.83 -17.18 -20.73
CA ASN A 762 45.49 -16.09 -21.69
C ASN A 762 44.30 -16.42 -22.67
N VAL A 763 43.61 -15.37 -23.19
CA VAL A 763 43.16 -15.15 -24.62
C VAL A 763 41.98 -15.93 -25.31
N ALA A 764 41.01 -15.15 -25.85
CA ALA A 764 40.17 -15.32 -27.08
C ALA A 764 39.11 -16.46 -27.21
N ALA A 765 38.04 -16.35 -28.05
CA ALA A 765 37.44 -15.21 -28.77
C ALA A 765 35.96 -15.47 -29.24
N THR A 766 35.24 -14.37 -29.52
CA THR A 766 34.04 -14.16 -30.40
C THR A 766 33.33 -15.34 -31.08
N THR A 767 32.00 -15.39 -31.12
CA THR A 767 31.19 -14.76 -32.21
C THR A 767 29.67 -14.69 -31.91
N ASN A 768 28.92 -13.95 -32.74
CA ASN A 768 27.51 -13.54 -32.51
C ASN A 768 26.46 -14.40 -33.25
N THR A 769 25.20 -14.32 -32.80
CA THR A 769 24.03 -14.17 -33.69
C THR A 769 22.82 -13.59 -32.94
N ALA A 770 21.84 -13.03 -33.65
CA ALA A 770 20.78 -12.17 -33.08
C ALA A 770 19.37 -12.79 -33.11
N GLY A 771 18.45 -12.25 -32.28
CA GLY A 771 17.03 -12.66 -32.23
C GLY A 771 16.13 -11.50 -31.75
N SER A 772 14.98 -11.34 -32.42
CA SER A 772 14.10 -10.16 -32.34
C SER A 772 13.31 -9.99 -31.02
N ILE A 773 12.75 -8.80 -30.81
CA ILE A 773 11.91 -8.41 -29.65
C ILE A 773 10.58 -7.81 -30.16
N ALA A 774 9.49 -8.06 -29.42
CA ALA A 774 8.21 -7.36 -29.57
C ALA A 774 7.90 -6.49 -28.32
N PRO A 775 7.21 -5.34 -28.46
CA PRO A 775 7.12 -4.32 -27.39
C PRO A 775 5.85 -4.40 -26.53
N HIS A 776 5.91 -3.86 -25.31
CA HIS A 776 4.75 -3.40 -24.52
C HIS A 776 5.16 -2.30 -23.50
N PRO A 777 4.22 -1.52 -22.92
CA PRO A 777 4.43 -0.09 -22.68
C PRO A 777 4.79 0.33 -21.25
N THR A 778 5.38 1.52 -21.14
CA THR A 778 5.82 2.16 -19.89
C THR A 778 4.85 3.25 -19.42
N VAL A 779 4.67 3.40 -18.10
CA VAL A 779 3.92 4.51 -17.47
C VAL A 779 4.90 5.43 -16.75
N ILE A 780 4.83 6.73 -17.01
CA ILE A 780 5.79 7.74 -16.51
C ILE A 780 5.29 8.36 -15.19
N ASN A 781 6.16 8.37 -14.17
CA ASN A 781 5.98 9.16 -12.95
C ASN A 781 7.06 10.24 -12.86
N VAL A 782 6.66 11.51 -12.76
CA VAL A 782 7.60 12.65 -12.67
C VAL A 782 7.73 13.11 -11.22
N ILE A 783 8.93 12.98 -10.67
CA ILE A 783 9.29 13.52 -9.34
C ILE A 783 9.65 15.01 -9.49
N ARG A 784 9.15 15.85 -8.58
CA ARG A 784 9.59 17.25 -8.43
C ARG A 784 10.64 17.33 -7.33
N ILE A 785 11.78 17.95 -7.63
CA ILE A 785 12.79 18.35 -6.64
C ILE A 785 12.44 19.78 -6.19
N THR A 786 12.76 20.10 -4.94
CA THR A 786 12.70 21.46 -4.37
C THR A 786 14.11 21.97 -4.13
N ASP A 787 14.38 23.22 -4.51
CA ASP A 787 15.72 23.80 -4.47
C ASP A 787 16.12 24.22 -3.04
N ASP A 788 16.99 23.46 -2.39
CA ASP A 788 17.68 23.86 -1.16
C ASP A 788 19.01 24.56 -1.53
N ILE A 789 19.13 25.85 -1.22
CA ILE A 789 20.37 26.64 -1.40
C ILE A 789 21.10 26.74 -0.05
N SER A 790 22.41 26.51 -0.06
CA SER A 790 23.25 26.42 1.14
C SER A 790 23.55 27.77 1.80
N GLU A 791 23.15 27.94 3.07
CA GLU A 791 23.63 29.03 3.93
C GLU A 791 24.96 28.67 4.61
N GLU A 792 26.09 29.02 3.98
CA GLU A 792 27.38 29.11 4.68
C GLU A 792 27.95 30.53 4.57
N ASN A 793 27.68 31.35 5.60
CA ASN A 793 28.62 32.27 6.27
C ASN A 793 27.88 33.23 7.21
N ILE A 794 28.14 33.17 8.52
CA ILE A 794 28.41 34.32 9.43
C ILE A 794 28.55 33.85 10.89
N ALA A 795 29.66 34.28 11.52
CA ALA A 795 29.96 34.42 12.97
C ALA A 795 29.65 33.27 13.97
N PRO A 796 30.65 32.80 14.75
CA PRO A 796 30.42 31.93 15.92
C PRO A 796 29.92 32.72 17.16
N ASN A 797 29.59 31.97 18.22
CA ASN A 797 29.16 32.38 19.57
C ASN A 797 27.65 32.47 19.84
N MET A 798 27.01 31.29 19.99
CA MET A 798 25.76 31.14 20.76
C MET A 798 25.87 29.98 21.75
N THR A 799 25.61 30.25 23.03
CA THR A 799 25.63 29.24 24.11
C THR A 799 24.41 28.31 24.07
N ASP A 800 24.58 27.07 24.54
CA ASP A 800 23.62 26.00 24.28
C ASP A 800 22.25 26.16 24.97
N ASP A 801 22.17 26.92 26.06
CA ASP A 801 20.89 27.24 26.73
C ASP A 801 19.89 27.97 25.80
N VAL A 802 20.39 28.73 24.82
CA VAL A 802 19.53 29.38 23.82
C VAL A 802 18.97 28.34 22.83
N LYS A 803 19.78 27.36 22.42
CA LYS A 803 19.38 26.24 21.55
C LYS A 803 18.33 25.35 22.23
N VAL A 804 18.45 25.13 23.55
CA VAL A 804 17.49 24.34 24.36
C VAL A 804 16.13 25.04 24.46
N ASN A 805 16.10 26.36 24.69
CA ASN A 805 14.84 27.09 24.85
C ASN A 805 14.04 27.23 23.53
N LEU A 806 14.73 27.33 22.38
CA LEU A 806 14.08 27.27 21.06
C LEU A 806 13.39 25.92 20.81
N ARG A 807 13.99 24.80 21.24
CA ARG A 807 13.39 23.46 21.11
C ARG A 807 12.12 23.27 21.96
N ARG A 808 12.02 23.91 23.15
CA ARG A 808 10.87 23.73 24.05
C ARG A 808 9.59 24.46 23.62
N LYS A 809 9.65 25.56 22.86
CA LYS A 809 8.45 26.31 22.44
C LYS A 809 7.60 25.65 21.33
N ARG A 810 8.08 24.60 20.66
CA ARG A 810 7.33 23.89 19.59
C ARG A 810 6.28 22.86 20.06
N VAL A 811 6.19 22.55 21.37
CA VAL A 811 5.50 21.31 21.84
C VAL A 811 4.10 21.52 22.44
N ASN A 812 3.77 22.69 23.00
CA ASN A 812 2.49 22.92 23.70
C ASN A 812 1.54 23.85 22.94
N GLY A 813 0.44 23.30 22.39
CA GLY A 813 -0.59 24.08 21.69
C GLY A 813 -1.80 23.26 21.20
N LYS A 814 -2.58 22.63 22.10
CA LYS A 814 -3.86 21.97 21.76
C LYS A 814 -4.94 22.07 22.84
N GLY A 815 -6.20 22.12 22.38
CA GLY A 815 -7.44 22.21 23.17
C GLY A 815 -8.16 23.54 22.91
N LYS A 816 -9.44 23.63 22.52
CA LYS A 816 -10.58 22.68 22.42
C LYS A 816 -11.29 22.90 21.05
N GLY A 817 -12.30 22.16 20.58
CA GLY A 817 -13.01 20.95 21.07
C GLY A 817 -14.35 20.75 20.29
N LEU A 818 -14.98 19.58 20.43
CA LEU A 818 -16.14 19.05 19.67
C LEU A 818 -15.85 18.79 18.17
N SER A 819 -16.17 17.67 17.48
CA SER A 819 -17.06 16.49 17.64
C SER A 819 -18.35 16.51 16.81
N ASP A 820 -18.38 15.76 15.70
CA ASP A 820 -19.27 14.60 15.51
C ASP A 820 -18.92 13.79 14.24
N CYS A 821 -19.59 12.66 14.03
CA CYS A 821 -19.10 11.52 13.21
C CYS A 821 -19.79 11.33 11.85
N ALA A 822 -19.06 10.77 10.89
CA ALA A 822 -19.58 9.79 9.91
C ALA A 822 -18.43 8.98 9.26
N ASP A 823 -18.49 7.65 9.33
CA ASP A 823 -17.61 6.73 8.57
C ASP A 823 -18.31 6.26 7.28
N VAL A 824 -17.61 6.27 6.13
CA VAL A 824 -17.99 5.50 4.93
C VAL A 824 -16.73 4.93 4.28
N TRP A 825 -16.78 3.65 3.89
CA TRP A 825 -15.71 2.92 3.19
C TRP A 825 -15.76 3.18 1.68
N LEU A 826 -14.61 3.17 1.00
CA LEU A 826 -14.54 2.99 -0.46
C LEU A 826 -13.23 2.37 -0.94
N LEU A 827 -13.33 1.50 -1.95
CA LEU A 827 -12.28 0.88 -2.76
C LEU A 827 -12.94 0.50 -4.13
N PRO A 828 -12.20 0.39 -5.25
CA PRO A 828 -11.92 1.56 -6.08
C PRO A 828 -12.41 1.42 -7.54
N ALA A 829 -12.72 2.54 -8.22
CA ALA A 829 -12.76 2.63 -9.69
C ALA A 829 -12.79 4.07 -10.22
N ALA A 830 -12.17 4.26 -11.40
CA ALA A 830 -12.47 5.18 -12.51
C ALA A 830 -12.74 6.70 -12.29
N ALA A 831 -12.19 7.51 -13.20
CA ALA A 831 -12.22 8.98 -13.16
C ALA A 831 -13.52 9.61 -13.71
N ALA A 832 -13.92 10.76 -13.13
CA ALA A 832 -14.66 11.83 -13.82
C ALA A 832 -14.48 13.18 -13.10
N ASN A 833 -14.39 14.28 -13.86
CA ASN A 833 -14.18 15.63 -13.34
C ASN A 833 -15.44 16.24 -12.68
N ARG A 834 -15.27 16.90 -11.52
CA ARG A 834 -15.94 18.19 -11.19
C ARG A 834 -15.36 18.84 -9.91
N SER A 835 -15.10 20.14 -9.97
CA SER A 835 -14.53 20.92 -8.87
C SER A 835 -15.56 21.75 -8.10
N LYS A 836 -15.32 21.93 -6.80
CA LYS A 836 -15.62 23.15 -6.03
C LYS A 836 -14.74 23.19 -4.78
N ALA A 837 -14.25 24.37 -4.42
CA ALA A 837 -13.27 24.56 -3.37
C ALA A 837 -13.83 25.37 -2.18
N ALA A 838 -13.23 25.18 -1.01
CA ALA A 838 -13.30 26.10 0.13
C ALA A 838 -11.92 26.19 0.78
N LYS A 839 -11.49 27.40 1.14
CA LYS A 839 -10.11 27.70 1.59
C LYS A 839 -9.96 27.59 3.11
N ARG A 840 -8.75 27.28 3.58
CA ARG A 840 -7.92 28.23 4.37
C ARG A 840 -6.49 27.71 4.55
N HIS A 841 -5.52 28.46 4.04
CA HIS A 841 -4.09 28.32 4.33
C HIS A 841 -3.62 29.53 5.15
N SER A 842 -2.72 29.27 6.11
CA SER A 842 -1.64 30.15 6.59
C SER A 842 -0.76 29.24 7.47
N SER A 843 0.53 28.99 7.24
CA SER A 843 1.59 29.70 6.51
C SER A 843 1.85 31.11 7.03
N ALA A 844 2.53 31.16 8.19
CA ALA A 844 3.26 32.33 8.65
C ALA A 844 4.76 32.05 8.48
N PHE A 845 5.42 32.80 7.59
CA PHE A 845 6.86 32.95 7.58
C PHE A 845 7.18 34.37 8.06
N THR A 846 8.20 34.53 8.90
CA THR A 846 8.55 35.82 9.51
C THR A 846 9.55 36.58 8.66
N SER A 847 9.31 37.89 8.50
CA SER A 847 10.35 38.88 8.19
C SER A 847 10.45 39.87 9.35
N PHE A 848 11.66 40.15 9.81
CA PHE A 848 11.93 41.09 10.91
C PHE A 848 12.10 42.51 10.37
N VAL A 849 11.50 43.48 11.06
CA VAL A 849 11.95 44.88 11.06
C VAL A 849 12.03 45.33 12.51
N TYR A 850 13.15 45.91 12.91
CA TYR A 850 13.36 46.45 14.26
C TYR A 850 12.69 47.81 14.43
N LEU A 851 12.08 48.03 15.58
CA LEU A 851 12.06 49.33 16.26
C LEU A 851 11.90 49.12 17.78
N THR A 852 12.44 50.04 18.57
CA THR A 852 12.64 49.89 20.03
C THR A 852 11.66 50.77 20.83
N ALA A 853 11.25 50.31 22.03
CA ALA A 853 11.41 51.05 23.30
C ALA A 853 10.65 50.44 24.51
N ALA A 854 11.23 50.68 25.70
CA ALA A 854 10.59 50.99 26.99
C ALA A 854 9.68 49.97 27.75
N ASP A 855 10.27 49.45 28.84
CA ASP A 855 9.73 49.38 30.21
C ASP A 855 8.60 48.38 30.59
N GLY A 856 8.40 48.15 31.91
CA GLY A 856 7.17 47.46 32.39
C GLY A 856 7.16 46.64 33.71
N ARG A 857 8.30 46.33 34.34
CA ARG A 857 8.46 45.86 35.76
C ARG A 857 7.47 44.83 36.39
N LYS A 858 8.03 43.70 36.86
CA LYS A 858 7.58 42.84 38.01
C LYS A 858 6.25 42.05 37.82
N GLY A 859 6.03 40.89 38.45
CA GLY A 859 6.94 40.03 39.22
C GLY A 859 6.23 39.21 40.32
N SER A 860 6.61 37.93 40.51
CA SER A 860 6.08 36.97 41.52
C SER A 860 4.63 36.47 41.26
N GLY A 861 4.21 35.26 41.65
CA GLY A 861 4.94 34.18 42.34
C GLY A 861 4.16 32.85 42.49
N ASN A 862 4.84 31.84 43.03
CA ASN A 862 4.43 30.45 43.32
C ASN A 862 3.00 30.19 43.86
N GLY A 863 2.45 28.97 43.66
CA GLY A 863 1.35 28.48 44.53
C GLY A 863 0.68 27.12 44.25
N ARG A 864 1.35 26.00 44.56
CA ARG A 864 0.88 24.59 44.64
C ARG A 864 -0.64 24.25 44.84
N ARG A 865 -1.09 23.25 44.06
CA ARG A 865 -1.89 22.02 44.39
C ARG A 865 -3.26 22.10 45.13
N GLN A 866 -4.23 21.30 44.63
CA GLN A 866 -4.80 20.07 45.24
C GLN A 866 -6.35 19.94 45.32
N SER A 867 -6.80 18.68 45.14
CA SER A 867 -8.06 18.04 45.62
C SER A 867 -9.43 18.38 45.01
N GLU A 868 -10.27 17.34 44.97
CA GLU A 868 -11.63 17.31 44.44
C GLU A 868 -12.68 17.82 45.45
N LYS A 869 -13.89 18.16 44.98
CA LYS A 869 -15.13 17.56 45.52
C LYS A 869 -16.35 17.79 44.62
N ARG A 870 -17.25 16.80 44.60
CA ARG A 870 -18.63 16.95 44.11
C ARG A 870 -19.45 17.81 45.10
N ARG A 871 -20.34 18.66 44.59
CA ARG A 871 -21.59 19.02 45.26
C ARG A 871 -22.72 19.18 44.23
N SER A 872 -23.93 18.84 44.67
CA SER A 872 -25.18 18.95 43.91
C SER A 872 -26.10 19.96 44.58
N LEU A 873 -27.02 20.55 43.80
CA LEU A 873 -28.31 21.22 44.14
C LEU A 873 -28.53 22.36 43.12
N ASN A 874 -29.71 22.89 42.78
CA ASN A 874 -31.09 22.43 42.50
C ASN A 874 -31.98 23.69 42.58
N ILE A 875 -33.04 23.81 41.76
CA ILE A 875 -34.17 24.78 41.90
C ILE A 875 -33.76 26.27 41.62
N ALA A 876 -34.54 27.19 41.01
CA ALA A 876 -35.86 27.24 40.34
C ALA A 876 -35.69 27.99 38.97
N ALA A 877 -36.53 27.94 37.93
CA ALA A 877 -37.96 27.60 37.72
C ALA A 877 -38.97 28.77 37.65
N HIS A 878 -38.87 29.62 36.61
CA HIS A 878 -39.94 30.41 35.96
C HIS A 878 -39.50 30.68 34.48
N GLY A 879 -40.35 30.82 33.46
CA GLY A 879 -41.80 30.60 33.35
C GLY A 879 -42.35 31.19 32.04
N GLY A 880 -42.91 30.37 31.13
CA GLY A 880 -43.49 30.85 29.87
C GLY A 880 -43.78 29.73 28.85
N LYS A 881 -44.99 29.71 28.26
CA LYS A 881 -45.42 28.75 27.22
C LYS A 881 -45.13 29.32 25.83
N TRP A 882 -44.65 28.50 24.89
CA TRP A 882 -44.89 28.68 23.44
C TRP A 882 -44.90 27.33 22.70
N GLU A 883 -45.99 27.08 21.99
CA GLU A 883 -46.20 26.02 20.97
C GLU A 883 -47.20 26.62 19.95
N PRO A 884 -47.32 26.11 18.70
CA PRO A 884 -46.30 25.43 17.89
C PRO A 884 -46.31 25.91 16.40
N SER A 885 -45.59 25.17 15.54
CA SER A 885 -45.83 24.98 14.10
C SER A 885 -45.13 25.87 13.04
N LYS A 886 -45.07 25.31 11.81
CA LYS A 886 -44.66 25.88 10.50
C LYS A 886 -43.16 26.12 10.26
N ILE A 887 -42.45 25.03 9.99
CA ILE A 887 -41.26 25.00 9.11
C ILE A 887 -41.66 24.23 7.82
N PRO A 888 -41.24 24.63 6.60
CA PRO A 888 -41.78 24.07 5.36
C PRO A 888 -41.37 22.62 5.05
N ILE A 889 -42.29 21.87 4.46
CA ILE A 889 -42.02 20.54 3.89
C ILE A 889 -41.38 20.71 2.51
N CYS A 890 -40.15 20.23 2.33
CA CYS A 890 -39.51 20.14 1.01
C CYS A 890 -39.57 18.69 0.49
N VAL A 891 -40.50 18.42 -0.44
CA VAL A 891 -40.71 17.09 -1.01
C VAL A 891 -39.64 16.78 -2.06
N LYS A 892 -38.73 15.85 -1.75
CA LYS A 892 -37.92 15.21 -2.81
C LYS A 892 -38.77 14.15 -3.53
N LYS A 893 -39.15 14.43 -4.78
CA LYS A 893 -39.64 13.40 -5.70
C LYS A 893 -38.59 12.28 -5.81
N ARG A 894 -39.04 11.02 -5.80
CA ARG A 894 -38.27 9.92 -6.39
C ARG A 894 -38.46 10.01 -7.90
N GLU A 895 -37.36 10.10 -8.65
CA GLU A 895 -37.37 9.82 -10.08
C GLU A 895 -37.22 8.31 -10.28
N SER A 896 -38.11 7.73 -11.08
CA SER A 896 -38.18 6.30 -11.35
C SER A 896 -37.31 5.95 -12.57
N LEU A 897 -36.12 5.42 -12.34
CA LEU A 897 -35.30 4.86 -13.41
C LEU A 897 -35.91 3.56 -13.93
N ILE A 898 -36.43 3.61 -15.15
CA ILE A 898 -36.80 2.43 -15.94
C ILE A 898 -35.52 1.87 -16.54
N LEU A 899 -35.21 0.60 -16.26
CA LEU A 899 -34.16 -0.15 -16.95
C LEU A 899 -34.83 -1.20 -17.84
N ALA A 900 -34.60 -1.09 -19.15
CA ALA A 900 -35.09 -2.05 -20.13
C ALA A 900 -34.33 -3.39 -20.02
N VAL A 901 -35.04 -4.50 -20.18
CA VAL A 901 -34.44 -5.85 -20.24
C VAL A 901 -34.36 -6.27 -21.70
N PRO A 902 -33.18 -6.65 -22.23
CA PRO A 902 -33.08 -7.25 -23.54
C PRO A 902 -33.54 -8.72 -23.48
N THR A 903 -34.65 -9.02 -24.14
CA THR A 903 -35.06 -10.39 -24.50
C THR A 903 -34.50 -10.72 -25.88
N ASP A 904 -33.97 -11.94 -26.06
CA ASP A 904 -33.38 -12.38 -27.33
C ASP A 904 -33.85 -13.80 -27.70
N ARG A 905 -33.86 -14.08 -29.02
CA ARG A 905 -34.12 -15.35 -29.73
C ARG A 905 -35.59 -15.83 -29.87
N PRO A 906 -35.93 -16.62 -30.93
CA PRO A 906 -35.19 -16.92 -32.18
C PRO A 906 -35.97 -16.90 -33.53
N ALA A 907 -35.19 -16.80 -34.61
CA ALA A 907 -35.30 -17.50 -35.92
C ALA A 907 -36.25 -17.05 -37.06
N SER A 908 -35.73 -17.21 -38.29
CA SER A 908 -36.38 -17.40 -39.62
C SER A 908 -37.27 -16.24 -40.15
N ASP A 909 -37.22 -15.79 -41.41
CA ASP A 909 -36.89 -16.42 -42.70
C ASP A 909 -36.80 -15.34 -43.82
N ARG A 910 -36.24 -15.66 -45.01
CA ARG A 910 -36.27 -14.89 -46.30
C ARG A 910 -35.54 -13.52 -46.34
N THR A 911 -34.50 -13.21 -47.15
CA THR A 911 -34.19 -13.39 -48.60
C THR A 911 -34.81 -12.35 -49.55
N VAL A 912 -34.08 -12.02 -50.64
CA VAL A 912 -34.49 -11.41 -51.93
C VAL A 912 -34.19 -9.90 -52.16
N THR A 913 -33.10 -9.64 -52.91
CA THR A 913 -32.87 -8.64 -54.01
C THR A 913 -32.98 -7.12 -53.77
N ASP A 914 -32.33 -6.20 -54.52
CA ASP A 914 -31.18 -6.24 -55.48
C ASP A 914 -30.69 -4.79 -55.78
N ASP A 915 -29.60 -4.67 -56.56
CA ASP A 915 -29.22 -3.52 -57.42
C ASP A 915 -28.85 -2.15 -56.78
N ALA A 916 -28.02 -1.29 -57.40
CA ALA A 916 -26.93 -1.39 -58.41
C ALA A 916 -26.13 -0.03 -58.35
N THR A 917 -25.09 0.35 -59.10
CA THR A 917 -24.65 0.15 -60.52
C THR A 917 -23.20 0.67 -60.72
N LEU A 918 -22.45 0.11 -61.70
CA LEU A 918 -21.46 0.77 -62.63
C LEU A 918 -20.25 1.56 -62.06
N ALA A 919 -19.06 1.67 -62.69
CA ALA A 919 -18.36 1.08 -63.86
C ALA A 919 -16.82 1.23 -63.60
N ASP A 920 -15.86 0.39 -64.03
CA ASP A 920 -15.43 -0.05 -65.39
C ASP A 920 -14.85 1.12 -66.23
N VAL A 921 -13.69 1.11 -66.95
CA VAL A 921 -13.00 0.18 -67.89
C VAL A 921 -11.49 0.56 -67.99
N SER A 922 -10.45 -0.28 -68.27
CA SER A 922 -10.19 -1.73 -68.10
C SER A 922 -8.71 -2.01 -67.66
N SER A 923 -7.65 -2.44 -68.41
CA SER A 923 -7.42 -2.87 -69.82
C SER A 923 -6.05 -3.61 -70.01
N LEU A 924 -6.02 -4.75 -70.75
CA LEU A 924 -4.86 -5.41 -71.45
C LEU A 924 -3.63 -5.92 -70.62
N SER A 925 -2.91 -7.03 -70.93
CA SER A 925 -2.91 -7.92 -72.12
C SER A 925 -2.33 -9.36 -71.87
N ILE A 926 -3.01 -10.39 -72.39
CA ILE A 926 -2.51 -11.56 -73.18
C ILE A 926 -1.30 -12.45 -72.70
N ARG A 927 -1.61 -13.73 -72.37
CA ARG A 927 -0.89 -15.03 -72.65
C ARG A 927 0.56 -15.25 -72.13
N ASN A 928 1.16 -16.46 -72.09
CA ASN A 928 0.82 -17.82 -72.60
C ASN A 928 1.36 -18.95 -71.67
N ASP A 929 1.10 -20.22 -71.97
CA ASP A 929 1.59 -21.42 -71.26
C ASP A 929 3.09 -21.74 -71.45
N ASP A 930 3.72 -22.45 -70.50
CA ASP A 930 4.39 -23.79 -70.69
C ASP A 930 5.23 -24.25 -69.46
N GLY A 931 5.48 -25.56 -69.34
CA GLY A 931 6.46 -26.19 -68.41
C GLY A 931 7.55 -26.94 -69.20
N PRO A 932 8.13 -28.09 -68.74
CA PRO A 932 8.11 -28.73 -67.41
C PRO A 932 9.50 -29.31 -66.96
N ASN A 933 9.57 -29.99 -65.79
CA ASN A 933 10.49 -31.14 -65.44
C ASN A 933 12.05 -30.93 -65.50
N ASN A 934 12.95 -31.76 -64.94
CA ASN A 934 12.98 -32.82 -63.89
C ASN A 934 14.45 -33.03 -63.40
N GLU A 935 14.74 -34.18 -62.74
CA GLU A 935 16.05 -34.80 -62.41
C GLU A 935 16.69 -34.42 -61.04
N ASP A 936 17.39 -35.29 -60.28
CA ASP A 936 17.31 -36.75 -59.90
C ASP A 936 18.56 -37.05 -59.01
N ASP A 937 18.79 -38.12 -58.22
CA ASP A 937 18.02 -39.24 -57.62
C ASP A 937 18.87 -39.82 -56.41
N HIS A 938 18.53 -41.00 -55.86
CA HIS A 938 19.23 -41.86 -54.87
C HIS A 938 18.99 -41.51 -53.36
N ASP A 939 18.51 -42.38 -52.44
CA ASP A 939 18.40 -43.87 -52.30
C ASP A 939 19.73 -44.57 -51.86
N ALA A 940 19.78 -45.58 -50.97
CA ALA A 940 18.76 -46.36 -50.23
C ALA A 940 19.35 -47.08 -48.96
N GLU A 941 18.55 -47.97 -48.32
CA GLU A 941 18.91 -49.37 -47.89
C GLU A 941 18.68 -49.85 -46.41
N ARG A 942 17.71 -50.79 -46.22
CA ARG A 942 17.56 -51.85 -45.16
C ARG A 942 17.40 -51.41 -43.68
N GLN A 943 16.87 -52.21 -42.73
CA GLN A 943 16.66 -53.68 -42.64
C GLN A 943 15.44 -54.12 -41.76
N ARG A 944 15.15 -55.44 -41.74
CA ARG A 944 14.11 -56.22 -41.01
C ARG A 944 14.25 -56.13 -39.46
N HIS A 945 13.32 -56.48 -38.55
CA HIS A 945 11.96 -57.12 -38.48
C HIS A 945 11.31 -56.72 -37.10
N GLN A 946 10.22 -57.23 -36.49
CA GLN A 946 9.32 -58.41 -36.61
C GLN A 946 7.95 -58.15 -35.89
N ARG A 947 6.95 -59.03 -36.11
CA ARG A 947 5.72 -59.32 -35.30
C ARG A 947 4.49 -58.37 -35.36
N GLN A 948 3.33 -59.03 -35.40
CA GLN A 948 1.96 -58.51 -35.40
C GLN A 948 1.20 -59.09 -34.18
N ASN A 949 0.11 -58.43 -33.71
CA ASN A 949 -1.25 -59.01 -33.59
C ASN A 949 -2.16 -58.29 -32.56
N LEU A 950 -3.39 -58.00 -33.01
CA LEU A 950 -4.64 -57.90 -32.23
C LEU A 950 -5.32 -59.30 -32.22
N PRO A 951 -6.48 -59.57 -31.58
CA PRO A 951 -7.38 -58.70 -30.80
C PRO A 951 -7.78 -59.28 -29.40
N GLY A 952 -8.73 -58.62 -28.71
CA GLY A 952 -9.42 -59.14 -27.51
C GLY A 952 -10.48 -58.14 -27.00
N ILE A 953 -11.62 -58.61 -26.50
CA ILE A 953 -12.80 -57.77 -26.14
C ILE A 953 -13.33 -58.13 -24.73
N GLU A 954 -14.09 -57.21 -24.14
CA GLU A 954 -14.99 -57.31 -22.95
C GLU A 954 -14.41 -56.92 -21.57
N GLY A 955 -15.22 -56.22 -20.75
CA GLY A 955 -14.99 -56.13 -19.30
C GLY A 955 -15.10 -54.75 -18.60
N ILE A 956 -16.32 -54.23 -18.43
CA ILE A 956 -16.80 -53.49 -17.23
C ILE A 956 -16.01 -52.22 -16.75
N THR A 957 -16.63 -51.07 -17.05
CA THR A 957 -16.63 -49.76 -16.35
C THR A 957 -15.95 -49.59 -14.97
N MET A 958 -15.28 -48.44 -14.76
CA MET A 958 -15.82 -47.37 -13.89
C MET A 958 -15.13 -46.01 -14.12
N LYS A 959 -15.75 -44.91 -13.65
CA LYS A 959 -15.31 -43.52 -13.85
C LYS A 959 -14.31 -43.08 -12.77
N MET A 960 -13.33 -42.26 -13.16
CA MET A 960 -12.74 -41.26 -12.25
C MET A 960 -12.75 -39.88 -12.88
N SER A 961 -13.44 -38.96 -12.22
CA SER A 961 -13.45 -37.53 -12.50
C SER A 961 -13.14 -36.81 -11.20
N ASN A 962 -12.14 -35.91 -11.20
CA ASN A 962 -12.21 -34.57 -10.61
C ASN A 962 -10.80 -33.95 -10.47
N LEU A 963 -10.52 -32.97 -11.33
CA LEU A 963 -9.58 -31.90 -11.07
C LEU A 963 -10.18 -30.61 -11.65
N PRO A 964 -10.15 -29.49 -10.91
CA PRO A 964 -10.00 -28.20 -11.57
C PRO A 964 -8.92 -27.34 -10.90
N ILE A 965 -8.28 -26.51 -11.73
CA ILE A 965 -7.16 -25.63 -11.38
C ILE A 965 -7.53 -24.18 -11.73
N ALA A 966 -6.98 -23.23 -10.95
CA ALA A 966 -6.79 -21.80 -11.24
C ALA A 966 -8.01 -20.89 -11.57
N ILE A 967 -8.16 -19.88 -10.71
CA ILE A 967 -7.94 -18.45 -11.03
C ILE A 967 -8.24 -18.05 -12.49
N ARG A 968 -9.26 -17.19 -12.67
CA ARG A 968 -9.31 -16.24 -13.79
C ARG A 968 -8.93 -14.84 -13.30
N LEU A 969 -7.89 -14.28 -13.90
CA LEU A 969 -7.77 -12.83 -14.08
C LEU A 969 -8.73 -12.38 -15.19
N VAL A 970 -9.07 -11.10 -15.21
CA VAL A 970 -9.85 -10.44 -16.27
C VAL A 970 -9.04 -9.24 -16.77
N GLN A 971 -9.15 -8.96 -18.06
CA GLN A 971 -8.50 -7.82 -18.74
C GLN A 971 -9.26 -6.51 -18.49
#